data_AF-A0A9W3BV30-F1
#
_entry.id   AF-A0A9W3BV30-F1
#
_cell.length_a   1.000
_cell.length_b   1.000
_cell.length_c   1.000
_cell.angle_alpha   90.00
_cell.angle_beta   90.00
_cell.angle_gamma   90.00
#
_symmetry.space_group_name_H-M   'P 1'
#
loop_
_entity.id
_entity.type
_entity.pdbx_description
1 polymer ?
#
loop_
_entity_poly.entity_id
_entity_poly.type
_entity_poly.pdbx_seq_one_letter_code
_entity_poly.pdbx_strand_id
1 'polypeptide(L)'
;MTGNYNNYTNFRDRMYKRIDEETENFSREFVAGVEEFMTFANSQELMQNNGGKFFCPCSICKNEKFLPGQKILRHIYSRGFMEDYYVWYNHGKEIDMRLGTSYVDPTHLSGSGEGGNLVQDRYVEMVNDAFCDNVTYDNYQHDDNYQNVVDPVSNHSQKFYDLLEGAKNPLYDGCHEGHSQLSLAARVLQNKTDYNMSEKCVDSVCQMLTDYLPAGNQSTASHYETERLMRNLGIPYYTIDVCVNNCMIFWKEDEKWDECQFCDAPRWKPRNERRRTKVAYSRMWYLPIADRLKRMYQSKKTASAMRWHAEHQAKEGEMCHPSDAAEWKNFQDLHPRFAEEPRNVYLGLCTDGFNPFGMSNNHSLWPVILTPYNLPPGMCMNTEYLFLTILNSGPNHPRASLDIFLKPLIAELKDLWSTRVEAYDVSLNQNFNLKAVLLWTISDFPAYGMLSGWTTHGKLSCPICMEDIKAFYLPNGRKTCWFDCHRTFLPHDHPLRKNKRDFVKGKHAVNDFPPESLTGEQVYSERLSDVSPPKTSKCGGNGHDKKKPGYGKTHNWHKESIFWELPYWRDLTLRHNIDVMHIEKNFFDNIINTLMNVKGKSKDTIKSRLDIVFFCDREHLHVDSNGKAPFPPYTLDKTARTSLLECVKHSIKFPDGYASDLAKWVDHENGKFSGMKSHDCHVFMERLLPFIFANLLVQNVHLALSGVGLFFRDLCSRTLQKSRLNKLKENIVLIICNLEKIFPPSFFDVMQHLPIHLPYEAELGGPVQYKWMFTRFDEGQVPVYHVEGVPDIFTHIGRPSGEMQELRLSEKDYRCAHSYVLRNCNYFQPFERMFGDYISAKYPDISENELSARRADEYHIWVKDYKHGEGRKTCNYGVCVKGESYTNVTDEAHYYGILTDIIQIEYEGAVDLRITLFKCKWYDPVLGRGTRRSNAGIIDVLSSRKYDKYDPFILASQAEQVCYIPYPYVKKPKKLWLNVLKVNPRRLIIPGEYEDVASVTLQQENYDAVSLTTIENLEFEHLAHDREEPINLDFEVADGEPNDEFQCNLSSPDDDEEE
;
A
#
# COMPACT_ATOMS: atom_id res chain seq x y z
N MET A 1 -8.35 -48.53 14.79
CA MET A 1 -9.81 -48.67 14.57
C MET A 1 -10.14 -47.98 13.26
N THR A 2 -10.26 -48.77 12.21
CA THR A 2 -10.68 -48.38 10.86
C THR A 2 -12.22 -48.35 10.81
N GLY A 3 -12.82 -47.26 10.31
CA GLY A 3 -14.25 -47.26 9.98
C GLY A 3 -14.78 -45.91 9.49
N ASN A 4 -15.42 -45.95 8.31
CA ASN A 4 -16.41 -45.01 7.76
C ASN A 4 -15.96 -43.85 6.85
N TYR A 5 -15.48 -44.17 5.64
CA TYR A 5 -15.49 -43.23 4.50
C TYR A 5 -16.01 -43.82 3.16
N ASN A 6 -16.77 -44.93 3.15
CA ASN A 6 -17.14 -45.64 1.89
C ASN A 6 -18.63 -45.98 1.67
N ASN A 7 -19.59 -45.34 2.36
CA ASN A 7 -20.98 -45.83 2.37
C ASN A 7 -22.03 -45.12 1.48
N TYR A 8 -21.71 -44.05 0.74
CA TYR A 8 -22.73 -43.37 -0.10
C TYR A 8 -22.60 -43.56 -1.61
N THR A 9 -21.39 -43.76 -2.15
CA THR A 9 -21.16 -44.04 -3.58
C THR A 9 -21.60 -45.46 -3.97
N ASN A 10 -21.39 -46.46 -3.11
CA ASN A 10 -21.77 -47.86 -3.37
C ASN A 10 -23.29 -48.13 -3.47
N PHE A 11 -24.17 -47.22 -3.02
CA PHE A 11 -25.62 -47.49 -2.97
C PHE A 11 -26.35 -47.21 -4.30
N ARG A 12 -25.72 -46.55 -5.28
CA ARG A 12 -26.39 -46.10 -6.52
C ARG A 12 -25.75 -46.57 -7.82
N ASP A 13 -24.58 -47.22 -7.77
CA ASP A 13 -23.98 -47.91 -8.92
C ASP A 13 -24.92 -48.94 -9.56
N ARG A 14 -25.84 -49.51 -8.78
CA ARG A 14 -26.91 -50.39 -9.26
C ARG A 14 -27.79 -49.77 -10.35
N MET A 15 -27.92 -48.44 -10.41
CA MET A 15 -28.65 -47.73 -11.48
C MET A 15 -27.98 -47.85 -12.86
N TYR A 16 -26.72 -48.29 -12.93
CA TYR A 16 -25.95 -48.34 -14.17
C TYR A 16 -25.64 -49.76 -14.64
N LYS A 17 -25.86 -50.79 -13.79
CA LYS A 17 -25.69 -52.20 -14.15
C LYS A 17 -26.91 -52.76 -14.90
N ARG A 18 -27.17 -52.26 -16.11
CA ARG A 18 -28.46 -52.43 -16.79
C ARG A 18 -28.81 -53.86 -17.21
N ILE A 19 -27.85 -54.63 -17.71
CA ILE A 19 -28.06 -56.01 -18.21
C ILE A 19 -27.26 -56.96 -17.32
N ASP A 20 -27.86 -58.08 -16.93
CA ASP A 20 -27.16 -59.18 -16.27
C ASP A 20 -26.43 -60.03 -17.31
N GLU A 21 -25.10 -60.10 -17.21
CA GLU A 21 -24.24 -60.75 -18.21
C GLU A 21 -24.48 -62.27 -18.34
N GLU A 22 -25.10 -62.92 -17.35
CA GLU A 22 -25.39 -64.37 -17.40
C GLU A 22 -26.78 -64.67 -18.00
N THR A 23 -27.75 -63.77 -17.85
CA THR A 23 -29.14 -64.03 -18.26
C THR A 23 -29.64 -63.17 -19.42
N GLU A 24 -28.84 -62.20 -19.89
CA GLU A 24 -29.16 -61.19 -20.91
C GLU A 24 -30.45 -60.39 -20.66
N ASN A 25 -31.04 -60.50 -19.46
CA ASN A 25 -32.20 -59.74 -19.01
C ASN A 25 -31.79 -58.53 -18.18
N PHE A 26 -32.72 -57.61 -17.90
CA PHE A 26 -32.43 -56.48 -17.02
C PHE A 26 -32.05 -56.98 -15.62
N SER A 27 -30.92 -56.50 -15.10
CA SER A 27 -30.45 -56.93 -13.79
C SER A 27 -31.44 -56.50 -12.70
N ARG A 28 -31.62 -57.34 -11.68
CA ARG A 28 -32.50 -57.00 -10.55
C ARG A 28 -32.05 -55.73 -9.82
N GLU A 29 -30.74 -55.50 -9.79
CA GLU A 29 -30.13 -54.30 -9.21
C GLU A 29 -30.56 -53.02 -9.97
N PHE A 30 -30.59 -53.07 -11.30
CA PHE A 30 -31.04 -51.97 -12.13
C PHE A 30 -32.54 -51.72 -12.00
N VAL A 31 -33.37 -52.77 -12.04
CA VAL A 31 -34.83 -52.64 -11.84
C VAL A 31 -35.12 -51.95 -10.50
N ALA A 32 -34.47 -52.37 -9.42
CA ALA A 32 -34.64 -51.76 -8.10
C ALA A 32 -34.17 -50.29 -8.06
N GLY A 33 -33.06 -49.96 -8.71
CA GLY A 33 -32.58 -48.58 -8.81
C GLY A 33 -33.54 -47.65 -9.59
N VAL A 34 -34.16 -48.18 -10.66
CA VAL A 34 -35.17 -47.45 -11.45
C VAL A 34 -36.43 -47.21 -10.61
N GLU A 35 -36.91 -48.22 -9.88
CA GLU A 35 -38.07 -48.08 -9.01
C GLU A 35 -37.83 -47.08 -7.87
N GLU A 36 -36.65 -47.10 -7.25
CA GLU A 36 -36.28 -46.13 -6.21
C GLU A 36 -36.28 -44.70 -6.75
N PHE A 37 -35.66 -44.46 -7.91
CA PHE A 37 -35.67 -43.15 -8.56
C PHE A 37 -37.09 -42.69 -8.87
N MET A 38 -37.91 -43.55 -9.46
CA MET A 38 -39.28 -43.22 -9.83
C MET A 38 -40.16 -42.97 -8.60
N THR A 39 -39.95 -43.70 -7.51
CA THR A 39 -40.65 -43.46 -6.24
C THR A 39 -40.26 -42.12 -5.65
N PHE A 40 -38.96 -41.82 -5.60
CA PHE A 40 -38.46 -40.54 -5.11
C PHE A 40 -38.97 -39.38 -5.95
N ALA A 41 -38.77 -39.42 -7.28
CA ALA A 41 -39.17 -38.33 -8.16
C ALA A 41 -40.68 -38.05 -8.09
N ASN A 42 -41.52 -39.09 -7.97
CA ASN A 42 -42.97 -38.89 -7.82
C ASN A 42 -43.38 -38.42 -6.41
N SER A 43 -42.55 -38.62 -5.38
CA SER A 43 -42.86 -38.20 -4.00
C SER A 43 -42.61 -36.71 -3.74
N GLN A 44 -41.94 -36.01 -4.66
CA GLN A 44 -41.52 -34.61 -4.50
C GLN A 44 -42.67 -33.63 -4.79
N GLU A 45 -42.79 -32.58 -3.96
CA GLU A 45 -43.87 -31.57 -4.08
C GLU A 45 -43.90 -30.88 -5.45
N LEU A 46 -42.72 -30.68 -6.06
CA LEU A 46 -42.54 -30.18 -7.43
C LEU A 46 -43.30 -30.99 -8.49
N MET A 47 -43.60 -32.27 -8.24
CA MET A 47 -44.32 -33.15 -9.19
C MET A 47 -45.82 -33.22 -8.95
N GLN A 48 -46.27 -32.98 -7.72
CA GLN A 48 -47.69 -32.89 -7.39
C GLN A 48 -48.34 -31.65 -8.04
N ASN A 49 -47.56 -30.57 -8.19
CA ASN A 49 -48.01 -29.32 -8.81
C ASN A 49 -47.96 -29.32 -10.35
N ASN A 50 -47.23 -30.25 -10.98
CA ASN A 50 -46.97 -30.28 -12.43
C ASN A 50 -47.68 -31.43 -13.19
N GLY A 51 -48.73 -32.00 -12.61
CA GLY A 51 -49.57 -33.01 -13.26
C GLY A 51 -48.85 -34.35 -13.55
N GLY A 52 -47.88 -34.73 -12.69
CA GLY A 52 -47.17 -36.02 -12.79
C GLY A 52 -46.12 -36.11 -13.91
N LYS A 53 -45.60 -34.97 -14.38
CA LYS A 53 -44.50 -34.88 -15.35
C LYS A 53 -43.22 -34.37 -14.68
N PHE A 54 -42.07 -34.89 -15.11
CA PHE A 54 -40.74 -34.48 -14.63
C PHE A 54 -39.66 -34.55 -15.70
N PHE A 55 -38.46 -34.05 -15.41
CA PHE A 55 -37.34 -34.15 -16.33
C PHE A 55 -36.88 -35.61 -16.50
N CYS A 56 -36.61 -36.02 -17.73
CA CYS A 56 -36.24 -37.40 -18.03
C CYS A 56 -34.71 -37.60 -17.92
N PRO A 57 -34.19 -38.34 -16.93
CA PRO A 57 -32.74 -38.51 -16.72
C PRO A 57 -32.13 -39.61 -17.61
N CYS A 58 -32.83 -40.07 -18.64
CA CYS A 58 -32.27 -41.11 -19.51
C CYS A 58 -31.08 -40.55 -20.30
N SER A 59 -30.15 -41.44 -20.69
CA SER A 59 -28.91 -41.10 -21.42
C SER A 59 -29.09 -40.20 -22.64
N ILE A 60 -30.26 -40.24 -23.29
CA ILE A 60 -30.60 -39.41 -24.46
C ILE A 60 -31.28 -38.09 -24.06
N CYS A 61 -32.13 -38.09 -23.03
CA CYS A 61 -32.88 -36.90 -22.65
C CYS A 61 -32.14 -36.00 -21.66
N LYS A 62 -31.15 -36.53 -20.92
CA LYS A 62 -30.21 -35.80 -20.05
C LYS A 62 -30.85 -34.70 -19.18
N ASN A 63 -32.05 -34.97 -18.63
CA ASN A 63 -32.84 -34.02 -17.85
C ASN A 63 -33.31 -32.75 -18.58
N GLU A 64 -33.30 -32.73 -19.91
CA GLU A 64 -33.77 -31.57 -20.70
C GLU A 64 -35.26 -31.69 -21.08
N LYS A 65 -35.81 -32.92 -21.10
CA LYS A 65 -37.20 -33.17 -21.55
C LYS A 65 -38.14 -33.44 -20.38
N PHE A 66 -39.17 -32.62 -20.25
CA PHE A 66 -40.23 -32.74 -19.24
C PHE A 66 -41.35 -33.68 -19.73
N LEU A 67 -41.43 -34.90 -19.18
CA LEU A 67 -42.28 -35.99 -19.67
C LEU A 67 -43.10 -36.64 -18.54
N PRO A 68 -44.24 -37.29 -18.85
CA PRO A 68 -44.99 -38.08 -17.86
C PRO A 68 -44.15 -39.25 -17.32
N GLY A 69 -44.26 -39.53 -16.01
CA GLY A 69 -43.47 -40.57 -15.35
C GLY A 69 -43.49 -41.94 -16.05
N GLN A 70 -44.64 -42.39 -16.56
CA GLN A 70 -44.74 -43.65 -17.31
C GLN A 70 -43.86 -43.70 -18.57
N LYS A 71 -43.71 -42.55 -19.25
CA LYS A 71 -42.87 -42.42 -20.45
C LYS A 71 -41.38 -42.37 -20.08
N ILE A 72 -41.05 -41.76 -18.93
CA ILE A 72 -39.70 -41.71 -18.38
C ILE A 72 -39.24 -43.11 -17.96
N LEU A 73 -40.10 -43.87 -17.27
CA LEU A 73 -39.85 -45.26 -16.91
C LEU A 73 -39.45 -46.08 -18.14
N ARG A 74 -40.21 -45.97 -19.24
CA ARG A 74 -39.89 -46.66 -20.50
C ARG A 74 -38.58 -46.18 -21.11
N HIS A 75 -38.27 -44.89 -21.02
CA HIS A 75 -37.01 -44.33 -21.50
C HIS A 75 -35.81 -44.87 -20.70
N ILE A 76 -35.92 -44.94 -19.38
CA ILE A 76 -34.84 -45.45 -18.54
C ILE A 76 -34.62 -46.95 -18.77
N TYR A 77 -35.68 -47.77 -18.84
CA TYR A 77 -35.54 -49.19 -19.17
C TYR A 77 -34.95 -49.44 -20.58
N SER A 78 -35.29 -48.60 -21.56
CA SER A 78 -34.81 -48.76 -22.95
C SER A 78 -33.45 -48.10 -23.24
N ARG A 79 -33.01 -47.13 -22.43
CA ARG A 79 -31.82 -46.31 -22.73
C ARG A 79 -30.82 -46.16 -21.58
N GLY A 80 -31.19 -46.56 -20.36
CA GLY A 80 -30.39 -46.33 -19.15
C GLY A 80 -30.44 -44.88 -18.67
N PHE A 81 -29.91 -44.62 -17.47
CA PHE A 81 -29.69 -43.28 -16.95
C PHE A 81 -28.52 -42.59 -17.68
N MET A 82 -28.50 -41.25 -17.67
CA MET A 82 -27.31 -40.49 -18.08
C MET A 82 -26.16 -40.74 -17.10
N GLU A 83 -24.93 -40.74 -17.62
CA GLU A 83 -23.72 -40.98 -16.84
C GLU A 83 -23.60 -39.98 -15.67
N ASP A 84 -23.07 -40.48 -14.55
CA ASP A 84 -22.78 -39.75 -13.31
C ASP A 84 -23.95 -39.03 -12.61
N TYR A 85 -25.19 -39.38 -12.95
CA TYR A 85 -26.40 -38.85 -12.30
C TYR A 85 -26.78 -39.58 -11.00
N TYR A 86 -25.82 -39.71 -10.09
CA TYR A 86 -26.01 -40.35 -8.78
C TYR A 86 -26.79 -39.46 -7.79
N VAL A 87 -26.74 -38.14 -7.97
CA VAL A 87 -27.45 -37.14 -7.15
C VAL A 87 -28.60 -36.56 -7.98
N TRP A 88 -29.83 -36.73 -7.51
CA TRP A 88 -31.03 -36.35 -8.26
C TRP A 88 -31.40 -34.87 -8.06
N TYR A 89 -30.43 -33.97 -8.29
CA TYR A 89 -30.56 -32.54 -8.01
C TYR A 89 -31.73 -31.89 -8.76
N ASN A 90 -31.91 -32.23 -10.05
CA ASN A 90 -33.09 -31.78 -10.85
C ASN A 90 -34.44 -32.37 -10.39
N HIS A 91 -34.43 -33.26 -9.39
CA HIS A 91 -35.63 -33.88 -8.83
C HIS A 91 -35.76 -33.57 -7.33
N GLY A 92 -35.13 -32.49 -6.83
CA GLY A 92 -35.37 -31.97 -5.48
C GLY A 92 -34.58 -32.65 -4.35
N LYS A 93 -33.48 -33.35 -4.66
CA LYS A 93 -32.56 -33.83 -3.62
C LYS A 93 -31.48 -32.78 -3.34
N GLU A 94 -31.51 -32.17 -2.15
CA GLU A 94 -30.49 -31.21 -1.68
C GLU A 94 -29.10 -31.86 -1.55
N ILE A 95 -28.05 -31.07 -1.82
CA ILE A 95 -26.65 -31.46 -1.75
C ILE A 95 -26.12 -31.10 -0.35
N ASP A 96 -25.73 -32.10 0.44
CA ASP A 96 -25.00 -31.89 1.69
C ASP A 96 -23.55 -31.49 1.37
N MET A 97 -23.25 -30.18 1.46
CA MET A 97 -21.97 -29.57 1.09
C MET A 97 -20.80 -29.87 2.05
N ARG A 98 -20.85 -30.99 2.79
CA ARG A 98 -19.73 -31.43 3.67
C ARG A 98 -18.85 -32.53 3.07
N LEU A 99 -19.11 -32.97 1.84
CA LEU A 99 -18.33 -34.00 1.14
C LEU A 99 -17.93 -33.49 -0.24
N GLY A 100 -16.67 -33.09 -0.38
CA GLY A 100 -16.12 -32.55 -1.62
C GLY A 100 -16.13 -33.56 -2.76
N THR A 101 -16.86 -33.24 -3.83
CA THR A 101 -16.66 -33.79 -5.18
C THR A 101 -16.91 -32.70 -6.21
N SER A 102 -15.93 -32.53 -7.10
CA SER A 102 -15.87 -31.63 -8.24
C SER A 102 -16.92 -31.93 -9.32
N TYR A 103 -17.24 -30.88 -10.11
CA TYR A 103 -18.03 -30.84 -11.37
C TYR A 103 -19.54 -30.65 -11.28
N VAL A 104 -19.98 -29.40 -11.53
CA VAL A 104 -20.93 -29.09 -12.62
C VAL A 104 -20.49 -27.78 -13.30
N ASP A 105 -20.19 -27.91 -14.59
CA ASP A 105 -19.84 -26.88 -15.56
C ASP A 105 -21.10 -26.08 -15.98
N PRO A 106 -21.17 -24.74 -15.78
CA PRO A 106 -22.25 -23.91 -16.29
C PRO A 106 -21.85 -23.24 -17.61
N THR A 107 -21.55 -24.04 -18.64
CA THR A 107 -21.49 -23.54 -20.02
C THR A 107 -22.48 -24.31 -20.90
N HIS A 108 -23.76 -23.93 -20.86
CA HIS A 108 -24.66 -23.91 -22.03
C HIS A 108 -26.06 -23.44 -21.62
N LEU A 109 -26.29 -22.13 -21.73
CA LEU A 109 -27.54 -21.53 -22.23
C LEU A 109 -27.29 -20.03 -22.40
N SER A 110 -26.61 -19.69 -23.51
CA SER A 110 -26.65 -18.34 -24.06
C SER A 110 -28.03 -18.08 -24.64
N GLY A 111 -28.82 -17.25 -23.97
CA GLY A 111 -30.08 -16.73 -24.45
C GLY A 111 -30.39 -15.42 -23.75
N SER A 112 -29.80 -14.32 -24.24
CA SER A 112 -30.15 -12.92 -23.95
C SER A 112 -30.46 -12.59 -22.48
N GLY A 113 -29.44 -12.18 -21.74
CA GLY A 113 -29.57 -11.51 -20.45
C GLY A 113 -28.23 -10.91 -20.05
N GLU A 114 -28.16 -9.58 -19.99
CA GLU A 114 -27.05 -8.86 -19.35
C GLU A 114 -27.03 -9.25 -17.86
N GLY A 115 -26.20 -10.23 -17.51
CA GLY A 115 -25.93 -10.65 -16.13
C GLY A 115 -24.68 -9.95 -15.62
N GLY A 116 -24.88 -9.01 -14.70
CA GLY A 116 -23.83 -8.13 -14.17
C GLY A 116 -22.67 -8.88 -13.53
N ASN A 117 -21.46 -8.39 -13.82
CA ASN A 117 -20.28 -8.58 -13.00
C ASN A 117 -20.61 -8.20 -11.55
N LEU A 118 -20.65 -9.17 -10.64
CA LEU A 118 -20.66 -8.90 -9.21
C LEU A 118 -19.29 -8.35 -8.83
N VAL A 119 -19.19 -7.03 -8.85
CA VAL A 119 -18.27 -6.29 -7.99
C VAL A 119 -18.53 -6.78 -6.57
N GLN A 120 -17.51 -7.32 -5.93
CA GLN A 120 -17.55 -7.73 -4.53
C GLN A 120 -17.82 -6.49 -3.66
N ASP A 121 -19.01 -6.40 -3.09
CA ASP A 121 -19.57 -5.18 -2.48
C ASP A 121 -19.24 -5.11 -0.97
N ARG A 122 -18.55 -4.04 -0.54
CA ARG A 122 -18.07 -3.84 0.85
C ARG A 122 -19.18 -3.67 1.88
N TYR A 123 -20.33 -3.09 1.52
CA TYR A 123 -21.46 -2.96 2.46
C TYR A 123 -22.21 -4.29 2.59
N VAL A 124 -22.28 -5.04 1.49
CA VAL A 124 -22.80 -6.42 1.49
C VAL A 124 -21.85 -7.34 2.26
N GLU A 125 -20.54 -7.16 2.20
CA GLU A 125 -19.58 -7.86 3.06
C GLU A 125 -19.73 -7.48 4.53
N MET A 126 -19.89 -6.21 4.92
CA MET A 126 -20.12 -5.85 6.33
C MET A 126 -21.42 -6.41 6.91
N VAL A 127 -22.44 -6.58 6.07
CA VAL A 127 -23.71 -7.23 6.40
C VAL A 127 -23.48 -8.73 6.46
N ASN A 128 -22.90 -9.35 5.42
CA ASN A 128 -22.63 -10.80 5.34
C ASN A 128 -21.60 -11.31 6.37
N ASP A 129 -20.59 -10.52 6.76
CA ASP A 129 -19.59 -10.83 7.80
C ASP A 129 -20.25 -10.98 9.18
N ALA A 130 -21.41 -10.35 9.38
CA ALA A 130 -22.23 -10.55 10.57
C ALA A 130 -23.15 -11.79 10.47
N PHE A 131 -23.30 -12.40 9.28
CA PHE A 131 -24.18 -13.54 9.00
C PHE A 131 -23.48 -14.84 8.61
N CYS A 132 -22.22 -14.80 8.18
CA CYS A 132 -21.48 -15.97 7.74
C CYS A 132 -20.69 -16.60 8.91
N ASP A 133 -21.21 -17.71 9.43
CA ASP A 133 -20.47 -18.63 10.31
C ASP A 133 -19.40 -19.47 9.57
N ASN A 134 -19.18 -19.25 8.27
CA ASN A 134 -18.30 -20.08 7.43
C ASN A 134 -17.28 -19.26 6.61
N VAL A 135 -16.48 -18.42 7.27
CA VAL A 135 -15.14 -18.09 6.76
C VAL A 135 -14.13 -18.66 7.75
N THR A 136 -13.68 -19.88 7.48
CA THR A 136 -12.51 -20.44 8.13
C THR A 136 -11.28 -19.63 7.70
N TYR A 137 -10.92 -18.62 8.49
CA TYR A 137 -9.50 -18.36 8.76
C TYR A 137 -9.04 -19.44 9.75
N ASP A 138 -9.07 -20.71 9.30
CA ASP A 138 -8.42 -21.80 10.02
C ASP A 138 -6.92 -21.57 9.87
N ASN A 139 -6.31 -20.95 10.88
CA ASN A 139 -4.94 -21.17 11.34
C ASN A 139 -4.52 -20.29 12.54
N TYR A 140 -5.45 -19.64 13.25
CA TYR A 140 -5.16 -19.19 14.62
C TYR A 140 -5.64 -20.27 15.58
N GLN A 141 -4.69 -21.00 16.18
CA GLN A 141 -4.98 -21.92 17.27
C GLN A 141 -5.83 -21.17 18.31
N HIS A 142 -7.07 -21.64 18.51
CA HIS A 142 -7.79 -21.36 19.74
C HIS A 142 -6.95 -21.97 20.86
N ASP A 143 -6.23 -21.15 21.61
CA ASP A 143 -5.71 -21.59 22.89
C ASP A 143 -6.92 -21.71 23.83
N ASP A 144 -7.43 -22.94 23.97
CA ASP A 144 -8.57 -23.32 24.83
C ASP A 144 -8.30 -23.08 26.34
N ASN A 145 -7.27 -22.31 26.70
CA ASN A 145 -6.87 -22.03 28.07
C ASN A 145 -7.65 -20.90 28.76
N TYR A 146 -8.53 -20.16 28.07
CA TYR A 146 -9.47 -19.25 28.73
C TYR A 146 -10.75 -20.00 29.10
N GLN A 147 -10.97 -20.19 30.41
CA GLN A 147 -12.28 -20.60 30.93
C GLN A 147 -13.33 -19.53 30.57
N ASN A 148 -14.00 -19.71 29.43
CA ASN A 148 -14.99 -18.78 28.92
C ASN A 148 -16.23 -18.77 29.83
N VAL A 149 -16.32 -17.75 30.68
CA VAL A 149 -17.60 -17.33 31.24
C VAL A 149 -18.30 -16.52 30.14
N VAL A 150 -19.42 -17.05 29.64
CA VAL A 150 -20.22 -16.36 28.61
C VAL A 150 -20.98 -15.23 29.29
N ASP A 151 -20.59 -14.00 29.01
CA ASP A 151 -21.30 -12.82 29.49
C ASP A 151 -22.50 -12.51 28.57
N PRO A 152 -23.62 -12.00 29.11
CA PRO A 152 -24.69 -11.47 28.29
C PRO A 152 -24.20 -10.25 27.49
N VAL A 153 -24.58 -10.17 26.22
CA VAL A 153 -24.23 -9.04 25.34
C VAL A 153 -24.74 -7.73 25.95
N SER A 154 -23.88 -6.71 26.03
CA SER A 154 -24.27 -5.39 26.56
C SER A 154 -25.46 -4.77 25.80
N ASN A 155 -26.33 -4.03 26.50
CA ASN A 155 -27.56 -3.43 25.94
C ASN A 155 -27.34 -2.59 24.67
N HIS A 156 -26.17 -1.95 24.53
CA HIS A 156 -25.82 -1.19 23.33
C HIS A 156 -25.44 -2.09 22.15
N SER A 157 -24.72 -3.19 22.41
CA SER A 157 -24.34 -4.18 21.41
C SER A 157 -25.52 -5.05 20.98
N GLN A 158 -26.47 -5.31 21.90
CA GLN A 158 -27.69 -6.06 21.61
C GLN A 158 -28.51 -5.40 20.50
N LYS A 159 -28.70 -4.07 20.52
CA LYS A 159 -29.40 -3.34 19.45
C LYS A 159 -28.77 -3.52 18.07
N PHE A 160 -27.44 -3.63 18.02
CA PHE A 160 -26.71 -3.85 16.78
C PHE A 160 -26.93 -5.28 16.27
N TYR A 161 -26.85 -6.29 17.16
CA TYR A 161 -27.14 -7.68 16.80
C TYR A 161 -28.62 -7.95 16.49
N ASP A 162 -29.57 -7.31 17.18
CA ASP A 162 -31.01 -7.40 16.89
C ASP A 162 -31.33 -6.88 15.47
N LEU A 163 -30.67 -5.79 15.07
CA LEU A 163 -30.85 -5.21 13.73
C LEU A 163 -30.21 -6.07 12.64
N LEU A 164 -29.11 -6.73 12.97
CA LEU A 164 -28.53 -7.77 12.12
C LEU A 164 -29.47 -8.98 12.02
N GLU A 165 -30.02 -9.50 13.11
CA GLU A 165 -31.00 -10.59 13.05
C GLU A 165 -32.22 -10.24 12.18
N GLY A 166 -32.69 -8.99 12.24
CA GLY A 166 -33.70 -8.47 11.32
C GLY A 166 -33.30 -8.49 9.84
N ALA A 167 -32.00 -8.46 9.54
CA ALA A 167 -31.44 -8.59 8.18
C ALA A 167 -31.38 -10.03 7.67
N LYS A 168 -31.63 -11.03 8.51
CA LYS A 168 -31.79 -12.44 8.09
C LYS A 168 -33.13 -12.68 7.41
N ASN A 169 -34.07 -11.74 7.54
CA ASN A 169 -35.37 -11.84 6.88
C ASN A 169 -35.20 -11.69 5.35
N PRO A 170 -35.76 -12.61 4.55
CA PRO A 170 -35.66 -12.54 3.11
C PRO A 170 -36.36 -11.28 2.58
N LEU A 171 -35.84 -10.70 1.49
CA LEU A 171 -36.42 -9.51 0.86
C LEU A 171 -37.88 -9.73 0.43
N TYR A 172 -38.23 -10.96 0.05
CA TYR A 172 -39.57 -11.45 -0.24
C TYR A 172 -39.58 -12.99 -0.12
N ASP A 173 -40.76 -13.60 -0.02
CA ASP A 173 -40.88 -15.06 0.09
C ASP A 173 -40.32 -15.78 -1.14
N GLY A 174 -39.40 -16.74 -0.92
CA GLY A 174 -38.69 -17.45 -1.99
C GLY A 174 -37.50 -16.71 -2.60
N CYS A 175 -37.03 -15.64 -1.95
CA CYS A 175 -35.79 -14.95 -2.34
C CYS A 175 -34.54 -15.80 -2.05
N HIS A 176 -33.48 -15.61 -2.84
CA HIS A 176 -32.19 -16.29 -2.63
C HIS A 176 -31.58 -15.95 -1.26
N GLU A 177 -30.89 -16.91 -0.66
CA GLU A 177 -30.22 -16.74 0.63
C GLU A 177 -29.23 -15.56 0.59
N GLY A 178 -29.24 -14.71 1.62
CA GLY A 178 -28.43 -13.48 1.70
C GLY A 178 -29.06 -12.22 1.08
N HIS A 179 -30.16 -12.34 0.34
CA HIS A 179 -30.90 -11.19 -0.19
C HIS A 179 -31.97 -10.71 0.80
N SER A 180 -31.68 -9.62 1.50
CA SER A 180 -32.55 -9.00 2.50
C SER A 180 -32.81 -7.54 2.17
N GLN A 181 -33.75 -6.94 2.92
CA GLN A 181 -34.03 -5.51 2.84
C GLN A 181 -32.75 -4.66 3.06
N LEU A 182 -31.88 -5.08 3.98
CA LEU A 182 -30.64 -4.38 4.31
C LEU A 182 -29.56 -4.56 3.25
N SER A 183 -29.40 -5.75 2.65
CA SER A 183 -28.43 -5.93 1.56
C SER A 183 -28.84 -5.18 0.29
N LEU A 184 -30.15 -5.07 0.00
CA LEU A 184 -30.63 -4.22 -1.09
C LEU A 184 -30.36 -2.72 -0.83
N ALA A 185 -30.66 -2.24 0.38
CA ALA A 185 -30.44 -0.85 0.75
C ALA A 185 -28.96 -0.45 0.69
N ALA A 186 -28.07 -1.33 1.15
CA ALA A 186 -26.62 -1.19 1.02
C ALA A 186 -26.18 -1.01 -0.45
N ARG A 187 -26.61 -1.91 -1.35
CA ARG A 187 -26.28 -1.85 -2.78
C ARG A 187 -26.77 -0.58 -3.45
N VAL A 188 -27.96 -0.11 -3.08
CA VAL A 188 -28.53 1.14 -3.62
C VAL A 188 -27.69 2.36 -3.21
N LEU A 189 -27.28 2.45 -1.94
CA LEU A 189 -26.41 3.54 -1.47
C LEU A 189 -24.99 3.46 -2.04
N GLN A 190 -24.47 2.24 -2.26
CA GLN A 190 -23.18 2.02 -2.92
C GLN A 190 -23.23 2.52 -4.36
N ASN A 191 -24.23 2.10 -5.14
CA ASN A 191 -24.42 2.57 -6.52
C ASN A 191 -24.60 4.09 -6.57
N LYS A 192 -25.32 4.67 -5.61
CA LYS A 192 -25.43 6.13 -5.49
C LYS A 192 -24.06 6.79 -5.37
N THR A 193 -23.17 6.20 -4.58
CA THR A 193 -21.84 6.73 -4.31
C THR A 193 -20.91 6.52 -5.50
N ASP A 194 -20.82 5.30 -6.02
CA ASP A 194 -19.90 4.91 -7.10
C ASP A 194 -20.21 5.61 -8.42
N TYR A 195 -21.50 5.80 -8.72
CA TYR A 195 -21.97 6.41 -9.95
C TYR A 195 -22.47 7.85 -9.77
N ASN A 196 -22.27 8.43 -8.58
CA ASN A 196 -22.68 9.80 -8.22
C ASN A 196 -24.16 10.09 -8.59
N MET A 197 -25.06 9.15 -8.26
CA MET A 197 -26.48 9.26 -8.60
C MET A 197 -27.16 10.35 -7.77
N SER A 198 -27.99 11.17 -8.42
CA SER A 198 -28.82 12.15 -7.71
C SER A 198 -29.86 11.45 -6.82
N GLU A 199 -30.29 12.11 -5.73
CA GLU A 199 -31.33 11.57 -4.82
C GLU A 199 -32.61 11.20 -5.59
N LYS A 200 -33.03 12.04 -6.55
CA LYS A 200 -34.19 11.76 -7.41
C LYS A 200 -34.02 10.50 -8.26
N CYS A 201 -32.79 10.23 -8.72
CA CYS A 201 -32.50 9.02 -9.47
C CYS A 201 -32.60 7.80 -8.56
N VAL A 202 -32.09 7.89 -7.32
CA VAL A 202 -32.22 6.83 -6.32
C VAL A 202 -33.67 6.60 -5.92
N ASP A 203 -34.46 7.65 -5.71
CA ASP A 203 -35.91 7.53 -5.46
C ASP A 203 -36.60 6.76 -6.60
N SER A 204 -36.28 7.12 -7.85
CA SER A 204 -36.83 6.43 -9.02
C SER A 204 -36.41 4.96 -9.09
N VAL A 205 -35.16 4.64 -8.74
CA VAL A 205 -34.66 3.25 -8.71
C VAL A 205 -35.33 2.45 -7.57
N CYS A 206 -35.49 3.04 -6.39
CA CYS A 206 -36.19 2.43 -5.26
C CYS A 206 -37.65 2.12 -5.59
N GLN A 207 -38.36 3.07 -6.22
CA GLN A 207 -39.73 2.86 -6.67
C GLN A 207 -39.82 1.76 -7.74
N MET A 208 -38.90 1.78 -8.72
CA MET A 208 -38.84 0.75 -9.76
C MET A 208 -38.61 -0.65 -9.15
N LEU A 209 -37.70 -0.78 -8.19
CA LEU A 209 -37.47 -2.05 -7.48
C LEU A 209 -38.71 -2.50 -6.72
N THR A 210 -39.38 -1.58 -6.02
CA THR A 210 -40.60 -1.88 -5.26
C THR A 210 -41.73 -2.37 -6.15
N ASP A 211 -41.89 -1.76 -7.34
CA ASP A 211 -42.96 -2.09 -8.29
C ASP A 211 -42.70 -3.41 -9.05
N TYR A 212 -41.44 -3.76 -9.31
CA TYR A 212 -41.06 -4.93 -10.12
C TYR A 212 -40.79 -6.20 -9.28
N LEU A 213 -40.51 -6.06 -7.98
CA LEU A 213 -40.33 -7.20 -7.08
C LEU A 213 -41.67 -7.86 -6.71
N PRO A 214 -41.68 -9.15 -6.32
CA PRO A 214 -42.89 -9.87 -5.95
C PRO A 214 -43.72 -9.17 -4.86
N ALA A 215 -45.04 -9.41 -4.87
CA ALA A 215 -45.94 -8.86 -3.86
C ALA A 215 -45.55 -9.33 -2.45
N GLY A 216 -45.49 -8.38 -1.50
CA GLY A 216 -45.01 -8.63 -0.13
C GLY A 216 -43.51 -8.34 0.07
N ASN A 217 -42.81 -7.83 -0.94
CA ASN A 217 -41.41 -7.43 -0.80
C ASN A 217 -41.20 -6.31 0.23
N GLN A 218 -39.99 -6.29 0.79
CA GLN A 218 -39.57 -5.36 1.83
C GLN A 218 -38.64 -4.26 1.27
N SER A 219 -38.61 -3.98 -0.04
CA SER A 219 -37.71 -2.92 -0.55
C SER A 219 -38.10 -1.53 -0.05
N THR A 220 -37.13 -0.64 0.08
CA THR A 220 -37.37 0.76 0.43
C THR A 220 -37.90 1.52 -0.78
N ALA A 221 -38.84 2.45 -0.58
CA ALA A 221 -39.50 3.16 -1.68
C ALA A 221 -38.81 4.48 -2.06
N SER A 222 -37.81 4.91 -1.29
CA SER A 222 -37.09 6.17 -1.53
C SER A 222 -35.65 6.14 -1.00
N HIS A 223 -34.84 7.10 -1.44
CA HIS A 223 -33.53 7.40 -0.86
C HIS A 223 -33.65 7.68 0.64
N TYR A 224 -34.65 8.45 1.07
CA TYR A 224 -34.85 8.77 2.48
C TYR A 224 -35.11 7.52 3.34
N GLU A 225 -35.96 6.60 2.88
CA GLU A 225 -36.23 5.35 3.59
C GLU A 225 -35.02 4.42 3.60
N THR A 226 -34.30 4.34 2.49
CA THR A 226 -33.03 3.60 2.36
C THR A 226 -31.98 4.11 3.34
N GLU A 227 -31.79 5.43 3.38
CA GLU A 227 -30.87 6.09 4.30
C GLU A 227 -31.32 5.90 5.75
N ARG A 228 -32.62 6.04 6.04
CA ARG A 228 -33.18 5.84 7.39
C ARG A 228 -33.01 4.41 7.89
N LEU A 229 -33.15 3.41 7.02
CA LEU A 229 -32.91 2.01 7.36
C LEU A 229 -31.43 1.80 7.70
N MET A 230 -30.53 2.34 6.87
CA MET A 230 -29.08 2.22 7.05
C MET A 230 -28.53 3.06 8.21
N ARG A 231 -29.23 4.11 8.67
CA ARG A 231 -28.81 4.96 9.80
C ARG A 231 -28.58 4.19 11.09
N ASN A 232 -29.28 3.09 11.33
CA ASN A 232 -29.08 2.29 12.54
C ASN A 232 -27.85 1.37 12.47
N LEU A 233 -27.36 1.06 11.26
CA LEU A 233 -26.07 0.38 11.02
C LEU A 233 -24.91 1.37 10.88
N GLY A 234 -25.22 2.62 10.53
CA GLY A 234 -24.27 3.69 10.36
C GLY A 234 -23.63 4.10 11.68
N ILE A 235 -22.32 4.34 11.63
CA ILE A 235 -21.58 4.97 12.72
C ILE A 235 -21.96 6.46 12.72
N PRO A 236 -22.24 7.08 13.90
CA PRO A 236 -22.66 8.46 13.95
C PRO A 236 -21.61 9.39 13.35
N TYR A 237 -22.08 10.52 12.84
CA TYR A 237 -21.25 11.69 12.59
C TYR A 237 -22.00 12.94 13.03
N TYR A 238 -21.24 13.94 13.44
CA TYR A 238 -21.75 15.22 13.90
C TYR A 238 -21.27 16.31 12.95
N THR A 239 -22.20 17.18 12.56
CA THR A 239 -21.85 18.40 11.83
C THR A 239 -21.78 19.54 12.83
N ILE A 240 -20.60 20.15 12.96
CA ILE A 240 -20.33 21.22 13.93
C ILE A 240 -20.13 22.51 13.14
N ASP A 241 -20.88 23.56 13.51
CA ASP A 241 -20.73 24.86 12.87
C ASP A 241 -19.40 25.51 13.31
N VAL A 242 -18.72 26.18 12.37
CA VAL A 242 -17.42 26.81 12.57
C VAL A 242 -17.52 28.31 12.31
N CYS A 243 -16.83 29.10 13.13
CA CYS A 243 -16.65 30.52 12.88
C CYS A 243 -16.03 30.75 11.49
N VAL A 244 -16.53 31.70 10.70
CA VAL A 244 -16.00 32.02 9.36
C VAL A 244 -14.50 32.33 9.34
N ASN A 245 -13.98 32.85 10.46
CA ASN A 245 -12.57 33.18 10.62
C ASN A 245 -11.77 32.04 11.28
N ASN A 246 -12.32 30.84 11.43
CA ASN A 246 -11.71 29.70 12.11
C ASN A 246 -11.29 29.98 13.56
N CYS A 247 -11.91 30.95 14.25
CA CYS A 247 -11.54 31.32 15.61
C CYS A 247 -12.05 30.35 16.68
N MET A 248 -13.17 29.67 16.43
CA MET A 248 -13.77 28.67 17.30
C MET A 248 -14.75 27.77 16.54
N ILE A 249 -15.13 26.66 17.16
CA ILE A 249 -16.27 25.82 16.78
C ILE A 249 -17.43 26.07 17.76
N PHE A 250 -18.67 26.03 17.28
CA PHE A 250 -19.87 26.16 18.11
C PHE A 250 -20.25 24.79 18.66
N TRP A 251 -19.60 24.38 19.75
CA TRP A 251 -19.69 23.01 20.29
C TRP A 251 -19.81 23.02 21.81
N LYS A 252 -20.59 22.07 22.36
CA LYS A 252 -20.94 21.96 23.79
C LYS A 252 -21.50 23.27 24.35
N GLU A 253 -20.79 23.93 25.27
CA GLU A 253 -21.27 25.13 25.97
C GLU A 253 -21.54 26.29 24.99
N ASP A 254 -20.80 26.31 23.87
CA ASP A 254 -20.86 27.34 22.85
C ASP A 254 -21.90 27.04 21.75
N GLU A 255 -22.58 25.88 21.79
CA GLU A 255 -23.49 25.44 20.72
C GLU A 255 -24.67 26.40 20.51
N LYS A 256 -25.09 27.12 21.56
CA LYS A 256 -26.22 28.06 21.49
C LYS A 256 -25.83 29.47 21.07
N TRP A 257 -24.54 29.74 20.85
CA TRP A 257 -24.10 31.07 20.51
C TRP A 257 -24.38 31.39 19.04
N ASP A 258 -24.78 32.64 18.79
CA ASP A 258 -25.06 33.17 17.45
C ASP A 258 -23.85 33.94 16.88
N GLU A 259 -22.85 34.27 17.70
CA GLU A 259 -21.66 35.06 17.37
C GLU A 259 -20.40 34.44 17.98
N CYS A 260 -19.25 34.68 17.35
CA CYS A 260 -17.96 34.17 17.83
C CYS A 260 -17.42 35.00 19.00
N GLN A 261 -17.04 34.36 20.12
CA GLN A 261 -16.47 35.06 21.28
C GLN A 261 -15.14 35.77 21.07
N PHE A 262 -14.42 35.46 19.98
CA PHE A 262 -13.06 35.96 19.75
C PHE A 262 -13.00 37.06 18.69
N CYS A 263 -13.94 37.09 17.74
CA CYS A 263 -13.93 38.04 16.64
C CYS A 263 -15.29 38.64 16.33
N ASP A 264 -16.31 38.35 17.15
CA ASP A 264 -17.69 38.81 17.03
C ASP A 264 -18.36 38.49 15.69
N ALA A 265 -17.73 37.63 14.88
CA ALA A 265 -18.25 37.27 13.57
C ALA A 265 -19.55 36.46 13.71
N PRO A 266 -20.56 36.73 12.87
CA PRO A 266 -21.83 36.02 12.93
C PRO A 266 -21.67 34.55 12.53
N ARG A 267 -22.38 33.67 13.21
CA ARG A 267 -22.45 32.24 12.87
C ARG A 267 -23.20 32.00 11.55
N TRP A 268 -24.27 32.76 11.32
CA TRP A 268 -25.26 32.51 10.26
C TRP A 268 -25.13 33.47 9.08
N LYS A 269 -25.34 32.96 7.86
CA LYS A 269 -25.42 33.77 6.63
C LYS A 269 -26.68 34.66 6.66
N PRO A 270 -26.69 35.83 5.95
CA PRO A 270 -27.84 36.72 5.89
C PRO A 270 -29.06 36.01 5.32
N ARG A 271 -30.24 36.32 5.88
CA ARG A 271 -31.50 35.66 5.51
C ARG A 271 -32.05 36.30 4.22
N ASN A 272 -32.01 35.58 3.10
CA ASN A 272 -32.76 35.98 1.90
C ASN A 272 -34.26 35.66 2.09
N GLU A 273 -35.15 36.49 1.53
CA GLU A 273 -36.62 36.37 1.64
C GLU A 273 -37.18 34.98 1.24
N ARG A 274 -36.41 34.18 0.48
CA ARG A 274 -36.77 32.82 0.06
C ARG A 274 -36.24 31.69 0.98
N ARG A 275 -35.39 31.97 1.98
CA ARG A 275 -34.76 30.94 2.85
C ARG A 275 -35.29 31.01 4.28
N ARG A 276 -36.13 30.04 4.66
CA ARG A 276 -36.69 29.92 6.02
C ARG A 276 -35.67 29.41 7.05
N THR A 277 -34.67 28.62 6.65
CA THR A 277 -33.67 27.97 7.52
C THR A 277 -32.40 28.81 7.71
N LYS A 278 -31.87 28.85 8.94
CA LYS A 278 -30.55 29.44 9.24
C LYS A 278 -29.46 28.53 8.67
N VAL A 279 -28.48 29.10 7.95
CA VAL A 279 -27.36 28.36 7.35
C VAL A 279 -26.06 28.94 7.87
N ALA A 280 -25.21 28.12 8.48
CA ALA A 280 -23.94 28.57 9.02
C ALA A 280 -22.97 28.99 7.91
N TYR A 281 -22.02 29.85 8.23
CA TYR A 281 -20.98 30.25 7.27
C TYR A 281 -20.05 29.09 6.90
N SER A 282 -19.62 28.31 7.90
CA SER A 282 -18.69 27.18 7.75
C SER A 282 -19.09 26.04 8.68
N ARG A 283 -18.68 24.81 8.34
CA ARG A 283 -18.99 23.57 9.06
C ARG A 283 -17.82 22.59 8.96
N MET A 284 -17.65 21.81 10.01
CA MET A 284 -16.78 20.63 10.02
C MET A 284 -17.60 19.38 10.31
N TRP A 285 -17.07 18.23 9.90
CA TRP A 285 -17.62 16.93 10.27
C TRP A 285 -16.73 16.27 11.30
N TYR A 286 -17.35 15.75 12.35
CA TYR A 286 -16.71 14.95 13.39
C TYR A 286 -17.33 13.56 13.41
N LEU A 287 -16.51 12.53 13.28
CA LEU A 287 -16.90 11.14 13.25
C LEU A 287 -16.30 10.47 14.50
N PRO A 288 -17.11 10.19 15.55
CA PRO A 288 -16.61 9.65 16.80
C PRO A 288 -15.90 8.32 16.63
N ILE A 289 -14.93 8.07 17.52
CA ILE A 289 -14.02 6.93 17.44
C ILE A 289 -14.46 5.77 18.33
N ALA A 290 -15.16 6.02 19.44
CA ALA A 290 -15.55 4.98 20.39
C ALA A 290 -16.44 3.92 19.72
N ASP A 291 -17.44 4.33 18.94
CA ASP A 291 -18.33 3.39 18.24
C ASP A 291 -17.62 2.63 17.12
N ARG A 292 -16.63 3.26 16.46
CA ARG A 292 -15.77 2.60 15.46
C ARG A 292 -14.93 1.50 16.09
N LEU A 293 -14.32 1.79 17.24
CA LEU A 293 -13.52 0.82 17.98
C LEU A 293 -14.37 -0.33 18.52
N LYS A 294 -15.58 -0.06 19.03
CA LYS A 294 -16.53 -1.13 19.39
C LYS A 294 -16.86 -2.03 18.20
N ARG A 295 -17.07 -1.44 17.03
CA ARG A 295 -17.41 -2.20 15.80
C ARG A 295 -16.31 -3.19 15.43
N MET A 296 -15.05 -2.86 15.67
CA MET A 296 -13.91 -3.75 15.47
C MET A 296 -13.96 -4.99 16.38
N TYR A 297 -14.46 -4.86 17.61
CA TYR A 297 -14.64 -5.98 18.54
C TYR A 297 -15.94 -6.77 18.32
N GLN A 298 -16.92 -6.17 17.64
CA GLN A 298 -18.19 -6.82 17.28
C GLN A 298 -18.10 -7.67 16.01
N SER A 299 -17.05 -7.51 15.21
CA SER A 299 -16.81 -8.29 13.98
C SER A 299 -15.88 -9.47 14.24
N LYS A 300 -16.31 -10.68 13.85
CA LYS A 300 -15.50 -11.90 13.97
C LYS A 300 -14.17 -11.81 13.21
N LYS A 301 -14.12 -11.03 12.12
CA LYS A 301 -12.93 -10.84 11.27
C LYS A 301 -11.82 -10.04 11.95
N THR A 302 -12.19 -9.10 12.83
CA THR A 302 -11.26 -8.11 13.41
C THR A 302 -11.05 -8.27 14.91
N ALA A 303 -11.99 -8.89 15.63
CA ALA A 303 -11.96 -8.95 17.10
C ALA A 303 -10.72 -9.67 17.66
N SER A 304 -10.36 -10.83 17.10
CA SER A 304 -9.12 -11.52 17.47
C SER A 304 -7.88 -10.75 17.04
N ALA A 305 -7.88 -10.21 15.81
CA ALA A 305 -6.77 -9.41 15.28
C ALA A 305 -6.46 -8.17 16.12
N MET A 306 -7.43 -7.62 16.86
CA MET A 306 -7.24 -6.48 17.76
C MET A 306 -6.44 -6.80 19.04
N ARG A 307 -6.20 -8.08 19.34
CA ARG A 307 -5.31 -8.51 20.42
C ARG A 307 -3.95 -8.97 19.93
N TRP A 308 -3.75 -9.01 18.61
CA TRP A 308 -2.51 -9.50 17.98
C TRP A 308 -1.26 -8.84 18.56
N HIS A 309 -1.29 -7.51 18.79
CA HIS A 309 -0.16 -6.75 19.34
C HIS A 309 0.40 -7.27 20.67
N ALA A 310 -0.43 -7.94 21.48
CA ALA A 310 -0.06 -8.52 22.77
C ALA A 310 0.17 -10.03 22.72
N GLU A 311 -0.45 -10.72 21.75
CA GLU A 311 -0.37 -12.17 21.59
C GLU A 311 0.84 -12.59 20.73
N HIS A 312 1.36 -11.70 19.89
CA HIS A 312 2.53 -11.99 19.05
C HIS A 312 3.85 -11.88 19.84
N GLN A 313 4.85 -12.67 19.42
CA GLN A 313 6.21 -12.60 19.95
C GLN A 313 7.18 -12.27 18.83
N ALA A 314 7.75 -11.06 18.88
CA ALA A 314 8.87 -10.71 18.03
C ALA A 314 10.15 -11.44 18.46
N LYS A 315 10.99 -11.80 17.49
CA LYS A 315 12.32 -12.36 17.75
C LYS A 315 13.18 -11.35 18.51
N GLU A 316 14.06 -11.85 19.38
CA GLU A 316 14.93 -11.00 20.18
C GLU A 316 15.77 -10.07 19.28
N GLY A 317 15.67 -8.76 19.54
CA GLY A 317 16.40 -7.73 18.79
C GLY A 317 15.75 -7.28 17.47
N GLU A 318 14.64 -7.89 17.06
CA GLU A 318 13.86 -7.50 15.87
C GLU A 318 12.63 -6.66 16.24
N MET A 319 12.23 -5.77 15.33
CA MET A 319 11.01 -4.97 15.42
C MET A 319 10.32 -5.03 14.07
N CYS A 320 9.14 -5.65 14.02
CA CYS A 320 8.31 -5.74 12.81
C CYS A 320 7.01 -4.92 12.93
N HIS A 321 6.71 -4.44 14.14
CA HIS A 321 5.49 -3.71 14.44
C HIS A 321 5.73 -2.59 15.48
N PRO A 322 4.93 -1.51 15.54
CA PRO A 322 5.07 -0.46 16.55
C PRO A 322 5.03 -0.96 18.00
N SER A 323 4.33 -2.07 18.27
CA SER A 323 4.31 -2.68 19.61
C SER A 323 5.65 -3.28 20.07
N ASP A 324 6.58 -3.51 19.14
CA ASP A 324 7.94 -3.96 19.47
C ASP A 324 8.87 -2.82 19.90
N ALA A 325 8.46 -1.58 19.63
CA ALA A 325 9.29 -0.40 19.73
C ALA A 325 9.43 0.12 21.16
N ALA A 326 10.45 0.96 21.39
CA ALA A 326 10.82 1.39 22.73
C ALA A 326 9.74 2.26 23.40
N GLU A 327 9.07 3.15 22.65
CA GLU A 327 8.04 4.03 23.22
C GLU A 327 6.82 3.24 23.70
N TRP A 328 6.38 2.26 22.89
CA TRP A 328 5.24 1.43 23.25
C TRP A 328 5.49 0.66 24.56
N LYS A 329 6.68 0.06 24.68
CA LYS A 329 7.10 -0.67 25.88
C LYS A 329 7.22 0.25 27.09
N ASN A 330 7.86 1.42 26.92
CA ASN A 330 7.93 2.44 27.96
C ASN A 330 6.53 2.89 28.43
N PHE A 331 5.59 3.07 27.50
CA PHE A 331 4.21 3.41 27.84
C PHE A 331 3.52 2.31 28.66
N GLN A 332 3.70 1.04 28.28
CA GLN A 332 3.17 -0.10 29.04
C GLN A 332 3.75 -0.18 30.45
N ASP A 333 5.05 0.07 30.61
CA ASP A 333 5.75 0.08 31.90
C ASP A 333 5.23 1.20 32.82
N LEU A 334 4.97 2.39 32.26
CA LEU A 334 4.42 3.53 32.99
C LEU A 334 2.93 3.36 33.33
N HIS A 335 2.18 2.67 32.46
CA HIS A 335 0.72 2.47 32.59
C HIS A 335 0.32 0.98 32.62
N PRO A 336 0.78 0.19 33.63
CA PRO A 336 0.58 -1.27 33.65
C PRO A 336 -0.90 -1.66 33.70
N ARG A 337 -1.75 -0.86 34.36
CA ARG A 337 -3.21 -1.09 34.40
C ARG A 337 -3.90 -0.90 33.05
N PHE A 338 -3.29 -0.15 32.14
CA PHE A 338 -3.77 -0.03 30.76
C PHE A 338 -3.28 -1.23 29.94
N ALA A 339 -2.01 -1.60 30.09
CA ALA A 339 -1.38 -2.71 29.38
C ALA A 339 -1.94 -4.10 29.76
N GLU A 340 -2.39 -4.28 31.01
CA GLU A 340 -2.97 -5.53 31.52
C GLU A 340 -4.21 -5.99 30.75
N GLU A 341 -4.92 -5.05 30.10
CA GLU A 341 -6.08 -5.36 29.25
C GLU A 341 -5.67 -5.29 27.78
N PRO A 342 -5.42 -6.45 27.10
CA PRO A 342 -4.93 -6.49 25.72
C PRO A 342 -5.90 -5.88 24.71
N ARG A 343 -7.19 -5.77 25.05
CA ARG A 343 -8.22 -5.17 24.20
C ARG A 343 -8.22 -3.63 24.24
N ASN A 344 -7.38 -3.01 25.07
CA ASN A 344 -7.18 -1.55 25.00
C ASN A 344 -6.44 -1.15 23.73
N VAL A 345 -6.78 0.03 23.20
CA VAL A 345 -6.38 0.42 21.84
C VAL A 345 -5.30 1.49 21.83
N TYR A 346 -4.31 1.31 20.98
CA TYR A 346 -3.26 2.28 20.70
C TYR A 346 -3.48 2.90 19.32
N LEU A 347 -3.49 4.23 19.27
CA LEU A 347 -3.83 5.00 18.07
C LEU A 347 -2.64 5.83 17.60
N GLY A 348 -2.47 5.92 16.28
CA GLY A 348 -1.66 6.95 15.61
C GLY A 348 -2.57 7.94 14.88
N LEU A 349 -2.21 9.23 14.87
CA LEU A 349 -2.96 10.29 14.18
C LEU A 349 -2.16 10.82 13.00
N CYS A 350 -2.76 10.90 11.81
CA CYS A 350 -2.19 11.65 10.69
C CYS A 350 -3.13 12.73 10.17
N THR A 351 -2.56 13.80 9.62
CA THR A 351 -3.34 14.89 9.01
C THR A 351 -2.48 15.61 7.98
N ASP A 352 -3.10 15.95 6.85
CA ASP A 352 -2.51 16.73 5.78
C ASP A 352 -3.59 17.60 5.11
N GLY A 353 -3.18 18.67 4.45
CA GLY A 353 -4.05 19.56 3.70
C GLY A 353 -4.01 19.27 2.21
N PHE A 354 -5.17 19.15 1.56
CA PHE A 354 -5.23 19.05 0.11
C PHE A 354 -6.34 19.90 -0.50
N ASN A 355 -6.22 20.22 -1.79
CA ASN A 355 -7.22 20.95 -2.54
C ASN A 355 -8.02 19.98 -3.45
N PRO A 356 -9.29 19.69 -3.14
CA PRO A 356 -10.10 18.74 -3.91
C PRO A 356 -10.50 19.25 -5.30
N PHE A 357 -10.38 20.55 -5.57
CA PHE A 357 -10.80 21.16 -6.85
C PHE A 357 -9.62 21.51 -7.77
N GLY A 358 -8.40 21.12 -7.41
CA GLY A 358 -7.18 21.45 -8.15
C GLY A 358 -6.77 22.91 -8.00
N MET A 359 -5.80 23.35 -8.81
CA MET A 359 -5.16 24.67 -8.70
C MET A 359 -6.06 25.89 -8.98
N SER A 360 -7.30 25.69 -9.46
CA SER A 360 -8.15 26.78 -9.96
C SER A 360 -9.08 27.41 -8.93
N ASN A 361 -9.24 26.81 -7.73
CA ASN A 361 -10.11 27.33 -6.68
C ASN A 361 -9.40 27.34 -5.32
N ASN A 362 -9.48 28.43 -4.57
CA ASN A 362 -9.00 28.52 -3.19
C ASN A 362 -9.91 27.70 -2.26
N HIS A 363 -9.61 26.40 -2.13
CA HIS A 363 -10.29 25.50 -1.23
C HIS A 363 -9.29 24.57 -0.56
N SER A 364 -9.38 24.46 0.76
CA SER A 364 -8.51 23.60 1.56
C SER A 364 -9.36 22.60 2.33
N LEU A 365 -9.04 21.32 2.17
CA LEU A 365 -9.64 20.21 2.89
C LEU A 365 -8.59 19.57 3.79
N TRP A 366 -8.91 19.45 5.08
CA TRP A 366 -8.02 18.90 6.10
C TRP A 366 -8.69 17.70 6.78
N PRO A 367 -8.41 16.48 6.31
CA PRO A 367 -8.75 15.26 7.04
C PRO A 367 -7.84 15.06 8.26
N VAL A 368 -8.42 14.55 9.35
CA VAL A 368 -7.69 13.91 10.45
C VAL A 368 -8.07 12.45 10.46
N ILE A 369 -7.06 11.59 10.34
CA ILE A 369 -7.22 10.13 10.25
C ILE A 369 -6.55 9.52 11.48
N LEU A 370 -7.22 8.50 12.06
CA LEU A 370 -6.69 7.68 13.14
C LEU A 370 -6.50 6.25 12.68
N THR A 371 -5.38 5.65 13.08
CA THR A 371 -5.05 4.25 12.77
C THR A 371 -4.93 3.45 14.07
N PRO A 372 -5.68 2.35 14.23
CA PRO A 372 -5.51 1.43 15.35
C PRO A 372 -4.29 0.53 15.09
N TYR A 373 -3.24 0.71 15.89
CA TYR A 373 -2.02 -0.10 15.82
C TYR A 373 -2.17 -1.47 16.46
N ASN A 374 -3.32 -1.82 17.01
CA ASN A 374 -3.57 -3.14 17.59
C ASN A 374 -3.52 -4.28 16.54
N LEU A 375 -3.82 -3.94 15.29
CA LEU A 375 -3.96 -4.89 14.18
C LEU A 375 -2.61 -5.43 13.70
N PRO A 376 -2.56 -6.66 13.14
CA PRO A 376 -1.35 -7.23 12.58
C PRO A 376 -0.82 -6.43 11.37
N PRO A 377 0.46 -6.62 11.00
CA PRO A 377 1.10 -5.95 9.86
C PRO A 377 0.33 -5.99 8.55
N GLY A 378 -0.35 -7.11 8.25
CA GLY A 378 -1.13 -7.28 7.03
C GLY A 378 -2.50 -6.59 7.01
N MET A 379 -2.92 -5.98 8.13
CA MET A 379 -4.21 -5.31 8.26
C MET A 379 -4.06 -3.84 8.66
N CYS A 380 -3.15 -3.51 9.58
CA CYS A 380 -3.09 -2.20 10.25
C CYS A 380 -3.11 -0.99 9.29
N MET A 381 -2.43 -1.09 8.14
CA MET A 381 -2.34 -0.01 7.16
C MET A 381 -3.31 -0.20 5.97
N ASN A 382 -4.36 -1.00 6.08
CA ASN A 382 -5.37 -1.09 5.01
C ASN A 382 -6.39 0.04 5.10
N THR A 383 -6.92 0.47 3.96
CA THR A 383 -7.85 1.61 3.86
C THR A 383 -9.09 1.47 4.75
N GLU A 384 -9.58 0.24 4.97
CA GLU A 384 -10.76 -0.02 5.81
C GLU A 384 -10.53 0.25 7.31
N TYR A 385 -9.27 0.31 7.78
CA TYR A 385 -8.93 0.57 9.19
C TYR A 385 -8.39 1.98 9.42
N LEU A 386 -8.36 2.83 8.38
CA LEU A 386 -8.00 4.24 8.49
C LEU A 386 -9.25 5.07 8.83
N PHE A 387 -9.39 5.47 10.09
CA PHE A 387 -10.58 6.17 10.56
C PHE A 387 -10.50 7.65 10.27
N LEU A 388 -11.17 8.09 9.18
CA LEU A 388 -11.49 9.50 8.99
C LEU A 388 -12.35 9.98 10.15
N THR A 389 -11.77 10.83 11.00
CA THR A 389 -12.34 11.25 12.29
C THR A 389 -12.78 12.71 12.26
N ILE A 390 -12.00 13.56 11.60
CA ILE A 390 -12.37 14.96 11.35
C ILE A 390 -12.23 15.25 9.88
N LEU A 391 -13.21 15.95 9.32
CA LEU A 391 -13.11 16.55 8.01
C LEU A 391 -13.41 18.04 8.14
N ASN A 392 -12.40 18.86 7.88
CA ASN A 392 -12.55 20.31 7.89
C ASN A 392 -12.42 20.83 6.45
N SER A 393 -13.47 21.48 5.95
CA SER A 393 -13.53 22.06 4.61
C SER A 393 -13.71 23.57 4.74
N GLY A 394 -12.85 24.33 4.06
CA GLY A 394 -12.95 25.78 4.08
C GLY A 394 -12.17 26.46 2.97
N PRO A 395 -12.46 27.74 2.68
CA PRO A 395 -11.69 28.52 1.70
C PRO A 395 -10.25 28.75 2.15
N ASN A 396 -10.00 28.68 3.46
CA ASN A 396 -8.73 29.04 4.07
C ASN A 396 -8.09 27.85 4.80
N HIS A 397 -6.78 27.75 4.69
CA HIS A 397 -5.95 26.82 5.43
C HIS A 397 -6.08 27.06 6.96
N PRO A 398 -6.22 26.02 7.80
CA PRO A 398 -6.49 26.16 9.24
C PRO A 398 -5.31 26.75 10.03
N ARG A 399 -4.06 26.57 9.59
CA ARG A 399 -2.83 27.12 10.23
C ARG A 399 -2.85 26.86 11.76
N ALA A 400 -2.65 27.90 12.58
CA ALA A 400 -2.62 27.78 14.04
C ALA A 400 -3.98 27.34 14.64
N SER A 401 -5.08 27.51 13.90
CA SER A 401 -6.44 27.13 14.30
C SER A 401 -6.71 25.63 14.28
N LEU A 402 -5.76 24.78 13.84
CA LEU A 402 -5.97 23.32 13.77
C LEU A 402 -6.48 22.72 15.09
N ASP A 403 -5.97 23.20 16.23
CA ASP A 403 -6.38 22.74 17.58
C ASP A 403 -7.88 22.89 17.85
N ILE A 404 -8.54 23.88 17.25
CA ILE A 404 -9.97 24.12 17.45
C ILE A 404 -10.78 22.95 16.88
N PHE A 405 -10.37 22.47 15.71
CA PHE A 405 -11.02 21.34 15.04
C PHE A 405 -10.73 20.03 15.77
N LEU A 406 -9.60 19.92 16.48
CA LEU A 406 -9.24 18.75 17.28
C LEU A 406 -9.98 18.67 18.63
N LYS A 407 -10.66 19.74 19.09
CA LYS A 407 -11.36 19.76 20.40
C LYS A 407 -12.30 18.58 20.63
N PRO A 408 -13.19 18.19 19.69
CA PRO A 408 -14.09 17.05 19.90
C PRO A 408 -13.32 15.73 20.10
N LEU A 409 -12.28 15.50 19.28
CA LEU A 409 -11.42 14.32 19.38
C LEU A 409 -10.67 14.26 20.71
N ILE A 410 -10.07 15.37 21.14
CA ILE A 410 -9.33 15.41 22.42
C ILE A 410 -10.26 15.15 23.60
N ALA A 411 -11.50 15.64 23.55
CA ALA A 411 -12.49 15.33 24.58
C ALA A 411 -12.87 13.85 24.59
N GLU A 412 -13.12 13.24 23.43
CA GLU A 412 -13.44 11.81 23.35
C GLU A 412 -12.26 10.94 23.79
N LEU A 413 -11.01 11.30 23.46
CA LEU A 413 -9.81 10.59 23.95
C LEU A 413 -9.66 10.68 25.48
N LYS A 414 -9.97 11.83 26.09
CA LYS A 414 -10.02 11.97 27.56
C LYS A 414 -11.11 11.09 28.16
N ASP A 415 -12.27 11.01 27.54
CA ASP A 415 -13.38 10.17 27.99
C ASP A 415 -13.03 8.68 27.87
N LEU A 416 -12.42 8.24 26.76
CA LEU A 416 -11.94 6.88 26.56
C LEU A 416 -10.86 6.49 27.58
N TRP A 417 -10.00 7.43 27.97
CA TRP A 417 -8.99 7.20 29.00
C TRP A 417 -9.59 7.06 30.40
N SER A 418 -10.54 7.93 30.76
CA SER A 418 -11.04 8.10 32.13
C SER A 418 -12.35 7.39 32.43
N THR A 419 -13.36 7.56 31.57
CA THR A 419 -14.77 7.20 31.81
C THR A 419 -15.06 5.72 31.54
N ARG A 420 -14.17 5.02 30.80
CA ARG A 420 -14.28 3.59 30.39
C ARG A 420 -15.54 3.33 29.57
N VAL A 421 -15.38 2.82 28.35
CA VAL A 421 -16.51 2.56 27.46
C VAL A 421 -16.80 1.07 27.42
N GLU A 422 -18.01 0.64 27.79
CA GLU A 422 -18.39 -0.77 27.70
C GLU A 422 -18.41 -1.24 26.23
N ALA A 423 -17.69 -2.32 25.96
CA ALA A 423 -17.59 -2.97 24.65
C ALA A 423 -17.73 -4.49 24.81
N TYR A 424 -18.16 -5.16 23.74
CA TYR A 424 -18.30 -6.60 23.69
C TYR A 424 -17.32 -7.17 22.67
N ASP A 425 -16.49 -8.12 23.10
CA ASP A 425 -15.58 -8.86 22.22
C ASP A 425 -16.26 -10.15 21.77
N VAL A 426 -16.65 -10.20 20.48
CA VAL A 426 -17.35 -11.35 19.89
C VAL A 426 -16.48 -12.60 19.82
N SER A 427 -15.15 -12.45 19.81
CA SER A 427 -14.24 -13.60 19.71
C SER A 427 -14.05 -14.30 21.06
N LEU A 428 -14.19 -13.58 22.17
CA LEU A 428 -14.11 -14.13 23.54
C LEU A 428 -15.48 -14.29 24.21
N ASN A 429 -16.54 -13.74 23.60
CA ASN A 429 -17.87 -13.62 24.19
C ASN A 429 -17.89 -12.98 25.58
N GLN A 430 -17.13 -11.88 25.73
CA GLN A 430 -16.94 -11.18 27.00
C GLN A 430 -17.18 -9.68 26.85
N ASN A 431 -17.76 -9.07 27.88
CA ASN A 431 -17.77 -7.62 27.99
C ASN A 431 -16.46 -7.13 28.60
N PHE A 432 -15.99 -5.98 28.16
CA PHE A 432 -14.83 -5.33 28.73
C PHE A 432 -14.97 -3.81 28.69
N ASN A 433 -14.10 -3.15 29.44
CA ASN A 433 -14.05 -1.69 29.51
C ASN A 433 -12.98 -1.18 28.54
N LEU A 434 -13.42 -0.82 27.33
CA LEU A 434 -12.56 -0.26 26.30
C LEU A 434 -11.96 1.08 26.74
N LYS A 435 -10.63 1.16 26.61
CA LYS A 435 -9.87 2.40 26.63
C LYS A 435 -9.07 2.55 25.35
N ALA A 436 -8.73 3.79 25.02
CA ALA A 436 -7.84 4.10 23.91
C ALA A 436 -6.83 5.19 24.30
N VAL A 437 -5.64 5.14 23.68
CA VAL A 437 -4.59 6.14 23.82
C VAL A 437 -4.10 6.58 22.46
N LEU A 438 -3.73 7.84 22.34
CA LEU A 438 -3.03 8.38 21.19
C LEU A 438 -1.53 8.38 21.49
N LEU A 439 -0.74 7.58 20.79
CA LEU A 439 0.71 7.49 21.00
C LEU A 439 1.46 8.65 20.35
N TRP A 440 1.13 8.99 19.11
CA TRP A 440 1.83 10.05 18.39
C TRP A 440 1.04 10.55 17.20
N THR A 441 1.47 11.70 16.68
CA THR A 441 1.04 12.21 15.38
C THR A 441 2.06 11.90 14.28
N ILE A 442 1.61 11.86 13.03
CA ILE A 442 2.43 11.73 11.82
C ILE A 442 2.03 12.89 10.91
N SER A 443 3.01 13.66 10.48
CA SER A 443 2.78 14.86 9.69
C SER A 443 3.99 15.20 8.82
N ASP A 444 3.76 15.90 7.71
CA ASP A 444 4.85 16.64 7.08
C ASP A 444 5.39 17.74 8.01
N PHE A 445 6.50 18.37 7.65
CA PHE A 445 7.16 19.32 8.55
C PHE A 445 6.34 20.61 8.79
N PRO A 446 5.61 21.18 7.81
CA PRO A 446 4.64 22.24 8.08
C PRO A 446 3.51 21.85 9.05
N ALA A 447 2.83 20.72 8.83
CA ALA A 447 1.75 20.26 9.70
C ALA A 447 2.28 19.84 11.08
N TYR A 448 3.52 19.36 11.17
CA TYR A 448 4.22 19.14 12.45
C TYR A 448 4.20 20.43 13.28
N GLY A 449 4.52 21.57 12.67
CA GLY A 449 4.53 22.85 13.38
C GLY A 449 3.14 23.24 13.87
N MET A 450 2.10 22.96 13.07
CA MET A 450 0.71 23.20 13.46
C MET A 450 0.25 22.30 14.60
N LEU A 451 0.68 21.04 14.65
CA LEU A 451 0.27 20.07 15.68
C LEU A 451 1.05 20.24 16.99
N SER A 452 2.36 20.43 16.91
CA SER A 452 3.24 20.55 18.08
C SER A 452 3.14 21.93 18.74
N GLY A 453 2.90 22.99 17.95
CA GLY A 453 3.03 24.38 18.40
C GLY A 453 4.46 24.91 18.36
N TRP A 454 5.42 24.13 17.86
CA TRP A 454 6.79 24.54 17.57
C TRP A 454 6.90 25.04 16.13
N THR A 455 7.41 26.25 15.92
CA THR A 455 7.58 26.78 14.57
C THR A 455 8.72 26.06 13.83
N THR A 456 8.43 25.56 12.63
CA THR A 456 9.35 24.79 11.78
C THR A 456 10.16 25.65 10.81
N HIS A 457 10.25 26.96 11.07
CA HIS A 457 10.99 27.94 10.30
C HIS A 457 12.14 28.58 11.10
N GLY A 458 13.14 29.10 10.39
CA GLY A 458 14.28 29.79 10.99
C GLY A 458 15.32 28.86 11.60
N LYS A 459 16.25 29.43 12.39
CA LYS A 459 17.41 28.72 12.96
C LYS A 459 17.05 27.65 14.00
N LEU A 460 15.93 27.83 14.68
CA LEU A 460 15.43 26.93 15.73
C LEU A 460 14.38 25.95 15.17
N SER A 461 14.34 25.74 13.85
CA SER A 461 13.27 24.98 13.20
C SER A 461 13.22 23.50 13.62
N CYS A 462 14.35 22.89 13.95
CA CYS A 462 14.39 21.50 14.42
C CYS A 462 13.76 21.39 15.83
N PRO A 463 12.66 20.64 16.00
CA PRO A 463 11.98 20.50 17.28
C PRO A 463 12.71 19.57 18.26
N ILE A 464 13.72 18.83 17.79
CA ILE A 464 14.52 17.90 18.60
C ILE A 464 15.77 18.61 19.12
N CYS A 465 16.51 19.28 18.23
CA CYS A 465 17.72 20.01 18.60
C CYS A 465 17.46 21.37 19.24
N MET A 466 16.32 22.00 18.92
CA MET A 466 15.91 23.31 19.41
C MET A 466 17.03 24.37 19.33
N GLU A 467 17.32 25.09 20.42
CA GLU A 467 18.38 26.10 20.53
C GLU A 467 19.80 25.57 20.70
N ASP A 468 19.96 24.27 20.96
CA ASP A 468 21.27 23.68 21.28
C ASP A 468 22.14 23.47 20.04
N ILE A 469 21.53 23.52 18.84
CA ILE A 469 22.24 23.42 17.57
C ILE A 469 22.59 24.79 16.98
N LYS A 470 23.81 24.89 16.44
CA LYS A 470 24.42 26.15 16.00
C LYS A 470 24.10 26.50 14.54
N ALA A 471 22.84 26.37 14.13
CA ALA A 471 22.38 26.81 12.81
C ALA A 471 22.57 28.34 12.65
N PHE A 472 22.95 28.79 11.46
CA PHE A 472 23.27 30.20 11.21
C PHE A 472 22.62 30.73 9.94
N TYR A 473 22.81 32.02 9.66
CA TYR A 473 22.20 32.69 8.51
C TYR A 473 23.26 32.96 7.45
N LEU A 474 22.95 32.66 6.19
CA LEU A 474 23.83 32.96 5.06
C LEU A 474 23.66 34.42 4.64
N PRO A 475 24.74 35.23 4.65
CA PRO A 475 24.65 36.66 4.36
C PRO A 475 24.24 36.96 2.92
N ASN A 476 24.72 36.17 1.94
CA ASN A 476 24.37 36.38 0.52
C ASN A 476 23.11 35.60 0.15
N GLY A 477 23.03 34.32 0.54
CA GLY A 477 21.89 33.45 0.27
C GLY A 477 20.61 33.79 1.03
N ARG A 478 20.68 34.65 2.05
CA ARG A 478 19.55 35.17 2.84
C ARG A 478 18.63 34.10 3.43
N LYS A 479 19.20 33.00 3.91
CA LYS A 479 18.44 31.88 4.48
C LYS A 479 19.14 31.22 5.65
N THR A 480 18.38 30.43 6.40
CA THR A 480 18.92 29.60 7.47
C THR A 480 19.72 28.44 6.89
N CYS A 481 20.84 28.11 7.53
CA CYS A 481 21.78 27.09 7.09
C CYS A 481 22.23 26.21 8.26
N TRP A 482 22.25 24.90 7.99
CA TRP A 482 22.64 23.83 8.90
C TRP A 482 23.98 23.19 8.51
N PHE A 483 24.76 23.86 7.67
CA PHE A 483 26.12 23.45 7.32
C PHE A 483 27.02 23.44 8.56
N ASP A 484 27.85 22.40 8.69
CA ASP A 484 28.78 22.21 9.81
C ASP A 484 28.09 22.16 11.18
N CYS A 485 26.85 21.65 11.21
CA CYS A 485 26.10 21.37 12.43
C CYS A 485 26.14 19.88 12.82
N HIS A 486 26.61 19.00 11.93
CA HIS A 486 26.49 17.54 12.11
C HIS A 486 27.71 16.90 12.79
N ARG A 487 28.89 17.54 12.72
CA ARG A 487 30.11 17.01 13.37
C ARG A 487 30.00 16.86 14.88
N THR A 488 29.10 17.61 15.51
CA THR A 488 28.85 17.52 16.96
C THR A 488 28.26 16.16 17.38
N PHE A 489 27.66 15.42 16.44
CA PHE A 489 27.08 14.09 16.68
C PHE A 489 28.09 12.94 16.49
N LEU A 490 29.29 13.21 15.96
CA LEU A 490 30.35 12.19 15.81
C LEU A 490 30.99 11.85 17.17
N PRO A 491 31.65 10.71 17.35
CA PRO A 491 32.46 10.46 18.56
C PRO A 491 33.51 11.55 18.82
N HIS A 492 33.82 11.87 20.08
CA HIS A 492 34.72 12.99 20.43
C HIS A 492 36.14 12.87 19.87
N ASP A 493 36.64 11.65 19.72
CA ASP A 493 37.95 11.33 19.16
C ASP A 493 37.96 11.25 17.64
N HIS A 494 36.79 11.36 16.98
CA HIS A 494 36.66 11.23 15.53
C HIS A 494 37.48 12.28 14.76
N PRO A 495 38.29 11.89 13.73
CA PRO A 495 39.19 12.81 13.02
C PRO A 495 38.50 14.04 12.41
N LEU A 496 37.29 13.89 11.87
CA LEU A 496 36.54 15.01 11.25
C LEU A 496 36.23 16.16 12.22
N ARG A 497 36.16 15.90 13.54
CA ARG A 497 35.98 16.97 14.55
C ARG A 497 37.18 17.94 14.60
N LYS A 498 38.37 17.48 14.20
CA LYS A 498 39.61 18.28 14.14
C LYS A 498 39.85 18.92 12.77
N ASN A 499 39.09 18.55 11.75
CA ASN A 499 39.25 19.06 10.38
C ASN A 499 38.86 20.54 10.29
N LYS A 500 39.81 21.41 9.96
CA LYS A 500 39.62 22.87 9.87
C LYS A 500 39.48 23.39 8.42
N ARG A 501 39.55 22.50 7.43
CA ARG A 501 39.58 22.84 6.00
C ARG A 501 38.27 22.53 5.29
N ASP A 502 37.76 21.30 5.43
CA ASP A 502 36.65 20.84 4.58
C ASP A 502 35.26 21.36 5.01
N PHE A 503 35.16 21.89 6.22
CA PHE A 503 33.94 22.43 6.84
C PHE A 503 34.02 23.97 6.92
N VAL A 504 33.42 24.59 7.94
CA VAL A 504 33.61 26.03 8.19
C VAL A 504 35.10 26.30 8.44
N LYS A 505 35.68 27.17 7.61
CA LYS A 505 37.12 27.43 7.59
C LYS A 505 37.63 27.88 8.96
N GLY A 506 38.65 27.21 9.46
CA GLY A 506 39.27 27.48 10.76
C GLY A 506 38.48 26.99 11.99
N LYS A 507 37.25 26.46 11.83
CA LYS A 507 36.44 25.92 12.94
C LYS A 507 36.76 24.45 13.20
N HIS A 508 36.80 24.07 14.47
CA HIS A 508 36.91 22.69 14.95
C HIS A 508 35.75 22.41 15.92
N ALA A 509 35.29 21.16 15.98
CA ALA A 509 34.13 20.71 16.75
C ALA A 509 34.51 19.79 17.93
N VAL A 510 35.76 19.91 18.43
CA VAL A 510 36.29 19.03 19.48
C VAL A 510 35.54 19.20 20.80
N ASN A 511 35.13 20.43 21.11
CA ASN A 511 34.43 20.78 22.36
C ASN A 511 32.91 20.87 22.19
N ASP A 512 32.37 20.59 21.00
CA ASP A 512 30.93 20.62 20.76
C ASP A 512 30.30 19.30 21.24
N PHE A 513 29.10 19.39 21.81
CA PHE A 513 28.31 18.24 22.26
C PHE A 513 27.02 18.18 21.45
N PRO A 514 26.50 16.97 21.16
CA PRO A 514 25.19 16.85 20.54
C PRO A 514 24.12 17.38 21.51
N PRO A 515 23.00 17.93 20.99
CA PRO A 515 21.85 18.29 21.80
C PRO A 515 21.37 17.12 22.68
N GLU A 516 20.85 17.44 23.86
CA GLU A 516 20.34 16.44 24.79
C GLU A 516 18.99 15.88 24.30
N SER A 517 18.80 14.56 24.41
CA SER A 517 17.51 13.93 24.14
C SER A 517 16.58 14.13 25.34
N LEU A 518 15.53 14.93 25.17
CA LEU A 518 14.59 15.27 26.23
C LEU A 518 13.37 14.34 26.22
N THR A 519 12.94 13.91 27.42
CA THR A 519 11.66 13.22 27.62
C THR A 519 10.47 14.17 27.46
N GLY A 520 9.24 13.62 27.34
CA GLY A 520 8.04 14.45 27.25
C GLY A 520 7.81 15.36 28.45
N GLU A 521 8.10 14.87 29.66
CA GLU A 521 8.00 15.66 30.88
C GLU A 521 9.05 16.77 30.92
N GLN A 522 10.28 16.52 30.48
CA GLN A 522 11.31 17.56 30.40
C GLN A 522 10.95 18.63 29.36
N VAL A 523 10.45 18.23 28.18
CA VAL A 523 9.99 19.21 27.17
C VAL A 523 8.86 20.07 27.75
N TYR A 524 7.92 19.48 28.50
CA TYR A 524 6.84 20.23 29.12
C TYR A 524 7.32 21.15 30.24
N SER A 525 8.06 20.62 31.20
CA SER A 525 8.42 21.31 32.44
C SER A 525 9.56 22.31 32.25
N GLU A 526 10.59 21.97 31.47
CA GLU A 526 11.81 22.77 31.32
C GLU A 526 11.77 23.73 30.11
N ARG A 527 11.01 23.40 29.05
CA ARG A 527 11.03 24.19 27.79
C ARG A 527 9.71 24.90 27.51
N LEU A 528 8.57 24.22 27.68
CA LEU A 528 7.26 24.80 27.35
C LEU A 528 6.69 25.66 28.48
N SER A 529 6.75 25.17 29.73
CA SER A 529 6.16 25.83 30.90
C SER A 529 6.81 27.19 31.19
N ASP A 530 8.13 27.27 31.02
CA ASP A 530 8.91 28.51 31.19
C ASP A 530 8.50 29.61 30.20
N VAL A 531 8.16 29.24 28.96
CA VAL A 531 7.69 30.18 27.93
C VAL A 531 6.22 30.54 28.12
N SER A 532 5.40 29.58 28.56
CA SER A 532 3.94 29.68 28.71
C SER A 532 3.26 30.32 27.48
N PRO A 533 3.39 29.70 26.29
CA PRO A 533 2.76 30.20 25.07
C PRO A 533 1.22 30.14 25.17
N PRO A 534 0.49 30.96 24.40
CA PRO A 534 -0.97 30.99 24.47
C PRO A 534 -1.59 29.65 24.06
N LYS A 535 -2.66 29.25 24.76
CA LYS A 535 -3.50 28.10 24.38
C LYS A 535 -4.55 28.56 23.38
N THR A 536 -4.75 27.80 22.29
CA THR A 536 -5.78 28.10 21.29
C THR A 536 -7.19 28.17 21.89
N SER A 537 -7.46 27.38 22.93
CA SER A 537 -8.73 27.43 23.68
C SER A 537 -9.01 28.76 24.39
N LYS A 538 -7.97 29.56 24.68
CA LYS A 538 -8.08 30.84 25.39
C LYS A 538 -8.04 32.07 24.48
N CYS A 539 -7.30 32.01 23.37
CA CYS A 539 -7.13 33.16 22.48
C CYS A 539 -7.84 33.02 21.13
N GLY A 540 -8.46 31.86 20.86
CA GLY A 540 -9.02 31.55 19.55
C GLY A 540 -7.94 31.22 18.51
N GLY A 541 -8.39 30.77 17.34
CA GLY A 541 -7.52 30.22 16.29
C GLY A 541 -6.53 31.22 15.69
N ASN A 542 -6.96 32.49 15.61
CA ASN A 542 -6.14 33.60 15.11
C ASN A 542 -5.47 34.39 16.24
N GLY A 543 -5.53 33.93 17.50
CA GLY A 543 -5.00 34.65 18.66
C GLY A 543 -3.48 34.55 18.86
N HIS A 544 -2.78 33.85 17.97
CA HIS A 544 -1.37 33.46 18.13
C HIS A 544 -0.36 34.43 17.50
N ASP A 545 -0.82 35.61 17.07
CA ASP A 545 0.02 36.63 16.43
C ASP A 545 1.01 37.27 17.41
N LYS A 546 0.61 37.41 18.67
CA LYS A 546 1.45 37.97 19.73
C LYS A 546 2.43 36.92 20.25
N LYS A 547 3.63 36.89 19.67
CA LYS A 547 4.71 35.99 20.11
C LYS A 547 5.27 36.39 21.47
N LYS A 548 5.68 35.40 22.26
CA LYS A 548 6.31 35.62 23.57
C LYS A 548 7.74 36.15 23.43
N PRO A 549 8.27 36.89 24.43
CA PRO A 549 9.66 37.33 24.43
C PRO A 549 10.62 36.13 24.26
N GLY A 550 11.61 36.26 23.38
CA GLY A 550 12.53 35.16 23.06
C GLY A 550 12.15 34.34 21.82
N TYR A 551 10.94 34.51 21.28
CA TYR A 551 10.52 33.82 20.05
C TYR A 551 11.48 34.08 18.87
N GLY A 552 11.88 33.02 18.19
CA GLY A 552 12.84 33.05 17.07
C GLY A 552 14.30 33.29 17.49
N LYS A 553 14.59 33.40 18.79
CA LYS A 553 15.93 33.62 19.34
C LYS A 553 16.33 32.56 20.37
N THR A 554 15.47 32.30 21.35
CA THR A 554 15.69 31.32 22.42
C THR A 554 14.67 30.18 22.38
N HIS A 555 13.51 30.37 21.74
CA HIS A 555 12.51 29.33 21.56
C HIS A 555 11.72 29.55 20.25
N ASN A 556 11.08 28.50 19.75
CA ASN A 556 10.18 28.57 18.59
C ASN A 556 8.72 28.22 18.93
N TRP A 557 8.37 28.08 20.20
CA TRP A 557 6.98 27.93 20.63
C TRP A 557 6.11 29.13 20.23
N HIS A 558 5.09 28.91 19.39
CA HIS A 558 4.07 29.92 19.09
C HIS A 558 2.73 29.65 19.78
N LYS A 559 2.48 28.41 20.21
CA LYS A 559 1.30 28.02 20.99
C LYS A 559 1.59 26.82 21.89
N GLU A 560 0.77 26.64 22.93
CA GLU A 560 0.69 25.36 23.65
C GLU A 560 -0.33 24.48 22.92
N SER A 561 0.14 23.38 22.35
CA SER A 561 -0.70 22.42 21.62
C SER A 561 -1.80 21.82 22.51
N ILE A 562 -2.97 21.56 21.90
CA ILE A 562 -4.11 20.91 22.56
C ILE A 562 -3.79 19.48 23.04
N PHE A 563 -2.80 18.80 22.45
CA PHE A 563 -2.43 17.45 22.88
C PHE A 563 -1.87 17.41 24.32
N TRP A 564 -1.28 18.51 24.81
CA TRP A 564 -0.83 18.63 26.20
C TRP A 564 -1.97 18.57 27.23
N GLU A 565 -3.22 18.64 26.80
CA GLU A 565 -4.37 18.41 27.67
C GLU A 565 -4.66 16.91 27.91
N LEU A 566 -4.10 16.00 27.10
CA LEU A 566 -4.24 14.57 27.33
C LEU A 566 -3.40 14.16 28.55
N PRO A 567 -3.97 13.44 29.54
CA PRO A 567 -3.29 13.18 30.82
C PRO A 567 -1.95 12.45 30.71
N TYR A 568 -1.81 11.61 29.69
CA TYR A 568 -0.64 10.76 29.47
C TYR A 568 0.35 11.34 28.44
N TRP A 569 0.08 12.51 27.86
CA TRP A 569 0.91 13.03 26.74
C TRP A 569 2.33 13.41 27.16
N ARG A 570 2.53 13.77 28.42
CA ARG A 570 3.85 14.09 28.99
C ARG A 570 4.72 12.86 29.21
N ASP A 571 4.08 11.71 29.36
CA ASP A 571 4.77 10.43 29.59
C ASP A 571 5.42 9.91 28.29
N LEU A 572 4.94 10.37 27.14
CA LEU A 572 5.41 9.95 25.82
C LEU A 572 6.71 10.68 25.44
N THR A 573 7.77 9.94 25.12
CA THR A 573 9.03 10.53 24.60
C THR A 573 8.88 10.91 23.13
N LEU A 574 8.31 10.01 22.31
CA LEU A 574 7.91 10.25 20.94
C LEU A 574 6.45 10.72 20.85
N ARG A 575 6.25 12.00 20.52
CA ARG A 575 4.90 12.62 20.42
C ARG A 575 4.47 12.97 18.99
N HIS A 576 5.44 13.37 18.17
CA HIS A 576 5.22 13.80 16.80
C HIS A 576 6.30 13.17 15.93
N ASN A 577 5.87 12.47 14.89
CA ASN A 577 6.74 11.85 13.88
C ASN A 577 6.74 12.68 12.62
N ILE A 578 7.89 12.72 11.97
CA ILE A 578 8.07 13.33 10.67
C ILE A 578 7.75 12.30 9.58
N ASP A 579 6.99 12.70 8.56
CA ASP A 579 6.78 11.85 7.39
C ASP A 579 8.08 11.66 6.59
N VAL A 580 8.67 10.47 6.70
CA VAL A 580 9.92 10.09 6.04
C VAL A 580 9.83 10.21 4.52
N MET A 581 8.70 9.87 3.89
CA MET A 581 8.56 9.98 2.43
C MET A 581 8.59 11.43 1.96
N HIS A 582 8.04 12.37 2.75
CA HIS A 582 8.16 13.79 2.44
C HIS A 582 9.58 14.31 2.64
N ILE A 583 10.30 13.85 3.67
CA ILE A 583 11.72 14.19 3.85
C ILE A 583 12.55 13.66 2.68
N GLU A 584 12.35 12.40 2.28
CA GLU A 584 13.03 11.82 1.14
C GLU A 584 12.77 12.59 -0.15
N LYS A 585 11.52 12.98 -0.40
CA LYS A 585 11.19 13.81 -1.57
C LYS A 585 11.94 15.15 -1.54
N ASN A 586 11.93 15.85 -0.41
CA ASN A 586 12.64 17.13 -0.30
C ASN A 586 14.16 16.96 -0.47
N PHE A 587 14.74 15.91 0.11
CA PHE A 587 16.15 15.59 -0.08
C PHE A 587 16.44 15.27 -1.56
N PHE A 588 15.63 14.42 -2.18
CA PHE A 588 15.72 14.05 -3.59
C PHE A 588 15.66 15.28 -4.50
N ASP A 589 14.65 16.14 -4.33
CA ASP A 589 14.48 17.35 -5.14
C ASP A 589 15.72 18.25 -5.00
N ASN A 590 16.25 18.43 -3.79
CA ASN A 590 17.45 19.22 -3.55
C ASN A 590 18.70 18.63 -4.22
N ILE A 591 18.89 17.30 -4.14
CA ILE A 591 19.98 16.60 -4.84
C ILE A 591 19.82 16.82 -6.34
N ILE A 592 18.71 16.36 -6.92
CA ILE A 592 18.51 16.31 -8.37
C ILE A 592 18.54 17.70 -9.01
N ASN A 593 17.89 18.70 -8.41
CA ASN A 593 17.90 20.06 -8.94
C ASN A 593 19.31 20.67 -8.93
N THR A 594 20.13 20.34 -7.93
CA THR A 594 21.53 20.81 -7.84
C THR A 594 22.44 20.05 -8.81
N LEU A 595 22.30 18.72 -8.90
CA LEU A 595 23.07 17.90 -9.85
C LEU A 595 22.77 18.28 -11.31
N MET A 596 21.52 18.61 -11.63
CA MET A 596 21.11 18.95 -13.00
C MET A 596 21.21 20.44 -13.33
N ASN A 597 21.57 21.28 -12.36
CA ASN A 597 21.57 22.75 -12.45
C ASN A 597 20.23 23.29 -12.98
N VAL A 598 19.13 22.91 -12.33
CA VAL A 598 17.78 23.34 -12.72
C VAL A 598 17.57 24.80 -12.32
N LYS A 599 17.26 25.63 -13.32
CA LYS A 599 17.06 27.07 -13.14
C LYS A 599 16.05 27.37 -12.03
N GLY A 600 16.41 28.25 -11.10
CA GLY A 600 15.58 28.67 -9.95
C GLY A 600 15.37 27.62 -8.84
N LYS A 601 15.84 26.37 -9.02
CA LYS A 601 15.70 25.29 -8.03
C LYS A 601 17.03 24.71 -7.53
N SER A 602 18.12 24.94 -8.26
CA SER A 602 19.47 24.54 -7.85
C SER A 602 19.85 25.20 -6.53
N LYS A 603 20.46 24.43 -5.61
CA LYS A 603 21.04 25.00 -4.39
C LYS A 603 22.42 25.62 -4.64
N ASP A 604 22.98 25.46 -5.84
CA ASP A 604 24.22 26.09 -6.28
C ASP A 604 23.92 27.30 -7.18
N THR A 605 24.02 28.49 -6.60
CA THR A 605 23.78 29.80 -7.23
C THR A 605 24.97 30.73 -7.02
N ILE A 606 25.02 31.88 -7.72
CA ILE A 606 26.07 32.89 -7.48
C ILE A 606 26.08 33.33 -6.01
N LYS A 607 24.91 33.57 -5.40
CA LYS A 607 24.78 33.88 -3.96
C LYS A 607 25.44 32.80 -3.10
N SER A 608 25.20 31.51 -3.41
CA SER A 608 25.82 30.41 -2.67
C SER A 608 27.34 30.32 -2.84
N ARG A 609 27.88 30.68 -4.01
CA ARG A 609 29.33 30.72 -4.26
C ARG A 609 29.99 31.84 -3.45
N LEU A 610 29.35 32.99 -3.32
CA LEU A 610 29.83 34.07 -2.45
C LEU A 610 29.84 33.64 -0.99
N ASP A 611 28.84 32.88 -0.54
CA ASP A 611 28.83 32.28 0.80
C ASP A 611 29.93 31.22 0.98
N ILE A 612 30.29 30.46 -0.06
CA ILE A 612 31.45 29.55 -0.03
C ILE A 612 32.74 30.33 0.27
N VAL A 613 32.99 31.47 -0.38
CA VAL A 613 34.18 32.31 -0.09
C VAL A 613 34.19 32.75 1.38
N PHE A 614 33.01 33.04 1.93
CA PHE A 614 32.90 33.49 3.31
C PHE A 614 33.11 32.35 4.33
N PHE A 615 32.51 31.17 4.12
CA PHE A 615 32.49 30.10 5.12
C PHE A 615 33.46 28.95 4.88
N CYS A 616 33.88 28.66 3.65
CA CYS A 616 34.63 27.45 3.30
C CYS A 616 36.02 27.79 2.74
N ASP A 617 36.92 26.80 2.78
CA ASP A 617 38.25 26.86 2.16
C ASP A 617 38.26 26.06 0.85
N ARG A 618 37.55 26.55 -0.18
CA ARG A 618 37.31 25.84 -1.45
C ARG A 618 37.55 26.75 -2.67
N GLU A 619 38.81 27.15 -2.87
CA GLU A 619 39.20 28.09 -3.93
C GLU A 619 38.74 27.66 -5.34
N HIS A 620 38.73 26.36 -5.62
CA HIS A 620 38.27 25.80 -6.89
C HIS A 620 36.77 26.03 -7.19
N LEU A 621 35.98 26.53 -6.23
CA LEU A 621 34.56 26.88 -6.38
C LEU A 621 34.32 28.41 -6.28
N HIS A 622 35.36 29.21 -6.09
CA HIS A 622 35.21 30.66 -5.95
C HIS A 622 34.84 31.31 -7.28
N VAL A 623 33.97 32.32 -7.21
CA VAL A 623 33.64 33.15 -8.38
C VAL A 623 34.87 33.99 -8.75
N ASP A 624 35.19 34.07 -10.04
CA ASP A 624 36.30 34.89 -10.53
C ASP A 624 35.98 36.39 -10.52
N SER A 625 36.97 37.24 -10.82
CA SER A 625 36.81 38.70 -10.89
C SER A 625 35.82 39.18 -11.95
N ASN A 626 35.42 38.31 -12.89
CA ASN A 626 34.47 38.60 -13.95
C ASN A 626 33.05 38.09 -13.62
N GLY A 627 32.83 37.56 -12.42
CA GLY A 627 31.53 37.04 -11.99
C GLY A 627 31.23 35.63 -12.50
N LYS A 628 32.20 34.90 -13.04
CA LYS A 628 32.02 33.54 -13.55
C LYS A 628 32.38 32.50 -12.50
N ALA A 629 31.55 31.47 -12.37
CA ALA A 629 31.78 30.36 -11.45
C ALA A 629 32.43 29.18 -12.19
N PRO A 630 33.47 28.55 -11.60
CA PRO A 630 34.01 27.28 -12.10
C PRO A 630 32.96 26.17 -12.07
N PHE A 631 33.11 25.19 -12.97
CA PHE A 631 32.22 24.03 -13.03
C PHE A 631 32.47 23.11 -11.83
N PRO A 632 31.44 22.82 -10.99
CA PRO A 632 31.64 22.03 -9.79
C PRO A 632 31.72 20.52 -10.07
N PRO A 633 32.39 19.74 -9.22
CA PRO A 633 32.55 18.29 -9.35
C PRO A 633 31.25 17.50 -9.18
N TYR A 634 30.21 18.12 -8.60
CA TYR A 634 28.93 17.49 -8.30
C TYR A 634 27.84 17.81 -9.33
N THR A 635 28.04 18.71 -10.28
CA THR A 635 27.02 18.99 -11.31
C THR A 635 27.25 18.13 -12.55
N LEU A 636 26.16 17.65 -13.14
CA LEU A 636 26.17 16.91 -14.39
C LEU A 636 26.38 17.87 -15.56
N ASP A 637 27.38 17.57 -16.38
CA ASP A 637 27.52 18.23 -17.67
C ASP A 637 26.34 17.91 -18.59
N LYS A 638 26.26 18.61 -19.73
CA LYS A 638 25.18 18.44 -20.71
C LYS A 638 25.05 16.98 -21.20
N THR A 639 26.16 16.31 -21.49
CA THR A 639 26.16 14.94 -22.01
C THR A 639 25.78 13.92 -20.94
N ALA A 640 26.29 14.06 -19.72
CA ALA A 640 25.96 13.22 -18.57
C ALA A 640 24.48 13.34 -18.21
N ARG A 641 23.94 14.57 -18.21
CA ARG A 641 22.53 14.85 -18.00
C ARG A 641 21.64 14.24 -19.07
N THR A 642 21.98 14.39 -20.35
CA THR A 642 21.21 13.73 -21.44
C THR A 642 21.23 12.21 -21.30
N SER A 643 22.38 11.62 -20.98
CA SER A 643 22.52 10.18 -20.76
C SER A 643 21.63 9.67 -19.61
N LEU A 644 21.56 10.42 -18.51
CA LEU A 644 20.67 10.11 -17.39
C LEU A 644 19.20 10.11 -17.84
N LEU A 645 18.75 11.18 -18.51
CA LEU A 645 17.36 11.32 -18.94
C LEU A 645 16.96 10.24 -19.95
N GLU A 646 17.83 9.91 -20.91
CA GLU A 646 17.60 8.82 -21.86
C GLU A 646 17.53 7.45 -21.16
N CYS A 647 18.39 7.22 -20.17
CA CYS A 647 18.36 5.99 -19.37
C CYS A 647 17.03 5.86 -18.63
N VAL A 648 16.59 6.90 -17.91
CA VAL A 648 15.32 6.89 -17.18
C VAL A 648 14.14 6.72 -18.13
N LYS A 649 14.13 7.43 -19.28
CA LYS A 649 13.00 7.40 -20.22
C LYS A 649 12.86 6.09 -20.99
N HIS A 650 13.95 5.39 -21.25
CA HIS A 650 13.94 4.26 -22.19
C HIS A 650 14.31 2.92 -21.57
N SER A 651 15.10 2.95 -20.50
CA SER A 651 15.77 1.76 -19.98
C SER A 651 15.28 1.35 -18.58
N ILE A 652 14.87 2.30 -17.74
CA ILE A 652 14.37 2.01 -16.40
C ILE A 652 12.91 1.54 -16.49
N LYS A 653 12.67 0.30 -16.05
CA LYS A 653 11.38 -0.36 -16.11
C LYS A 653 11.21 -1.22 -14.86
N PHE A 654 10.24 -0.87 -14.04
CA PHE A 654 9.85 -1.63 -12.86
C PHE A 654 8.68 -2.57 -13.20
N PRO A 655 8.42 -3.61 -12.38
CA PRO A 655 7.25 -4.46 -12.54
C PRO A 655 5.95 -3.65 -12.41
N ASP A 656 4.87 -4.17 -12.97
CA ASP A 656 3.56 -3.54 -12.83
C ASP A 656 3.19 -3.39 -11.35
N GLY A 657 2.47 -2.33 -11.06
CA GLY A 657 2.35 -1.84 -9.71
C GLY A 657 3.63 -1.13 -9.27
N TYR A 658 4.83 -1.75 -9.19
CA TYR A 658 6.01 -1.32 -8.38
C TYR A 658 6.41 0.18 -8.34
N ALA A 659 6.26 0.94 -9.42
CA ALA A 659 6.43 2.40 -9.43
C ALA A 659 5.58 3.01 -10.56
N SER A 660 5.37 4.33 -10.55
CA SER A 660 4.78 4.96 -11.73
C SER A 660 5.75 4.91 -12.92
N ASP A 661 5.23 5.15 -14.13
CA ASP A 661 6.07 5.24 -15.32
C ASP A 661 6.98 6.48 -15.24
N LEU A 662 8.20 6.27 -14.76
CA LEU A 662 9.21 7.33 -14.59
C LEU A 662 9.54 8.04 -15.90
N ALA A 663 9.27 7.43 -17.07
CA ALA A 663 9.49 8.07 -18.36
C ALA A 663 8.58 9.29 -18.58
N LYS A 664 7.40 9.33 -17.94
CA LYS A 664 6.46 10.46 -18.02
C LYS A 664 7.00 11.72 -17.38
N TRP A 665 7.91 11.58 -16.42
CA TRP A 665 8.46 12.69 -15.65
C TRP A 665 9.74 13.27 -16.26
N VAL A 666 10.20 12.74 -17.40
CA VAL A 666 11.39 13.22 -18.10
C VAL A 666 11.06 14.37 -19.05
N ASP A 667 11.54 15.56 -18.72
CA ASP A 667 11.49 16.74 -19.57
C ASP A 667 12.84 16.91 -20.29
N HIS A 668 12.89 16.47 -21.55
CA HIS A 668 14.08 16.58 -22.39
C HIS A 668 14.35 18.01 -22.85
N GLU A 669 13.30 18.82 -23.04
CA GLU A 669 13.43 20.18 -23.56
C GLU A 669 14.14 21.07 -22.55
N ASN A 670 13.74 20.97 -21.28
CA ASN A 670 14.35 21.71 -20.18
C ASN A 670 15.47 20.93 -19.46
N GLY A 671 15.71 19.67 -19.85
CA GLY A 671 16.76 18.82 -19.29
C GLY A 671 16.59 18.58 -17.79
N LYS A 672 15.38 18.27 -17.32
CA LYS A 672 15.03 18.11 -15.90
C LYS A 672 14.02 16.97 -15.70
N PHE A 673 13.77 16.61 -14.43
CA PHE A 673 12.57 15.87 -14.06
C PHE A 673 11.46 16.84 -13.65
N SER A 674 10.21 16.52 -13.97
CA SER A 674 9.04 17.34 -13.63
C SER A 674 7.88 16.46 -13.19
N GLY A 675 7.17 16.85 -12.14
CA GLY A 675 5.91 16.21 -11.73
C GLY A 675 6.02 14.90 -10.93
N MET A 676 7.23 14.47 -10.53
CA MET A 676 7.39 13.25 -9.72
C MET A 676 6.68 13.37 -8.37
N LYS A 677 5.88 12.35 -8.01
CA LYS A 677 5.22 12.26 -6.71
C LYS A 677 6.19 11.71 -5.64
N SER A 678 5.86 11.88 -4.36
CA SER A 678 6.71 11.42 -3.23
C SER A 678 7.11 9.95 -3.34
N HIS A 679 6.18 9.08 -3.76
CA HIS A 679 6.48 7.65 -3.98
C HIS A 679 7.53 7.42 -5.09
N ASP A 680 7.49 8.20 -6.18
CA ASP A 680 8.45 8.04 -7.28
C ASP A 680 9.85 8.51 -6.86
N CYS A 681 9.91 9.63 -6.12
CA CYS A 681 11.15 10.12 -5.52
C CYS A 681 11.73 9.11 -4.53
N HIS A 682 10.88 8.52 -3.68
CA HIS A 682 11.23 7.45 -2.75
C HIS A 682 11.87 6.25 -3.48
N VAL A 683 11.22 5.74 -4.53
CA VAL A 683 11.77 4.62 -5.32
C VAL A 683 13.11 5.00 -5.95
N PHE A 684 13.24 6.22 -6.48
CA PHE A 684 14.50 6.68 -7.05
C PHE A 684 15.60 6.75 -5.98
N MET A 685 15.32 7.33 -4.81
CA MET A 685 16.25 7.47 -3.70
C MET A 685 16.77 6.11 -3.20
N GLU A 686 15.89 5.16 -2.93
CA GLU A 686 16.31 3.85 -2.39
C GLU A 686 16.95 2.93 -3.44
N ARG A 687 16.43 2.96 -4.68
CA ARG A 687 16.72 1.91 -5.66
C ARG A 687 17.68 2.37 -6.75
N LEU A 688 17.63 3.63 -7.17
CA LEU A 688 18.43 4.13 -8.29
C LEU A 688 19.63 4.95 -7.83
N LEU A 689 19.46 5.84 -6.85
CA LEU A 689 20.53 6.70 -6.32
C LEU A 689 21.81 5.93 -5.94
N PRO A 690 21.75 4.69 -5.38
CA PRO A 690 22.95 3.94 -5.02
C PRO A 690 23.91 3.64 -6.17
N PHE A 691 23.46 3.63 -7.43
CA PHE A 691 24.30 3.23 -8.57
C PHE A 691 24.16 4.13 -9.81
N ILE A 692 23.05 4.84 -9.98
CA ILE A 692 22.70 5.52 -11.24
C ILE A 692 23.72 6.60 -11.65
N PHE A 693 24.41 7.21 -10.68
CA PHE A 693 25.43 8.23 -10.95
C PHE A 693 26.87 7.71 -11.05
N ALA A 694 27.10 6.39 -10.91
CA ALA A 694 28.44 5.80 -10.82
C ALA A 694 29.36 6.13 -12.00
N ASN A 695 28.79 6.25 -13.20
CA ASN A 695 29.53 6.58 -14.42
C ASN A 695 29.27 8.01 -14.93
N LEU A 696 28.58 8.83 -14.14
CA LEU A 696 28.19 10.20 -14.49
C LEU A 696 28.85 11.27 -13.62
N LEU A 697 29.21 10.93 -12.38
CA LEU A 697 29.86 11.83 -11.42
C LEU A 697 31.24 11.32 -11.01
N VAL A 698 32.03 12.19 -10.39
CA VAL A 698 33.28 11.80 -9.72
C VAL A 698 32.98 10.75 -8.66
N GLN A 699 33.85 9.73 -8.55
CA GLN A 699 33.64 8.57 -7.69
C GLN A 699 33.24 8.94 -6.26
N ASN A 700 33.95 9.87 -5.61
CA ASN A 700 33.69 10.23 -4.22
C ASN A 700 32.35 10.97 -4.04
N VAL A 701 31.92 11.74 -5.05
CA VAL A 701 30.59 12.38 -5.05
C VAL A 701 29.51 11.31 -5.19
N HIS A 702 29.69 10.35 -6.11
CA HIS A 702 28.76 9.25 -6.26
C HIS A 702 28.66 8.40 -4.98
N LEU A 703 29.79 8.06 -4.34
CA LEU A 703 29.79 7.28 -3.11
C LEU A 703 29.05 7.99 -1.96
N ALA A 704 29.23 9.30 -1.81
CA ALA A 704 28.49 10.09 -0.83
C ALA A 704 26.97 10.05 -1.09
N LEU A 705 26.54 10.23 -2.35
CA LEU A 705 25.12 10.13 -2.73
C LEU A 705 24.57 8.70 -2.56
N SER A 706 25.38 7.69 -2.86
CA SER A 706 25.04 6.28 -2.70
C SER A 706 24.75 5.96 -1.23
N GLY A 707 25.57 6.49 -0.30
CA GLY A 707 25.35 6.39 1.14
C GLY A 707 23.96 6.87 1.57
N VAL A 708 23.47 7.98 1.01
CA VAL A 708 22.11 8.50 1.29
C VAL A 708 21.03 7.51 0.87
N GLY A 709 21.11 6.98 -0.36
CA GLY A 709 20.12 6.02 -0.87
C GLY A 709 20.10 4.71 -0.08
N LEU A 710 21.27 4.22 0.33
CA LEU A 710 21.41 3.02 1.14
C LEU A 710 20.87 3.23 2.57
N PHE A 711 21.09 4.42 3.15
CA PHE A 711 20.54 4.77 4.46
C PHE A 711 19.01 4.70 4.47
N PHE A 712 18.34 5.37 3.52
CA PHE A 712 16.88 5.37 3.46
C PHE A 712 16.33 3.98 3.17
N ARG A 713 16.96 3.21 2.27
CA ARG A 713 16.59 1.83 1.98
C ARG A 713 16.65 0.93 3.22
N ASP A 714 17.66 1.11 4.05
CA ASP A 714 17.84 0.33 5.27
C ASP A 714 16.88 0.76 6.39
N LEU A 715 16.63 2.06 6.52
CA LEU A 715 15.70 2.65 7.49
C LEU A 715 14.23 2.29 7.18
N CYS A 716 13.86 2.22 5.90
CA CYS A 716 12.51 1.90 5.43
C CYS A 716 12.25 0.39 5.28
N SER A 717 13.10 -0.45 5.87
CA SER A 717 12.88 -1.91 5.94
C SER A 717 11.60 -2.23 6.72
N ARG A 718 10.89 -3.30 6.30
CA ARG A 718 9.68 -3.79 6.99
C ARG A 718 9.97 -4.29 8.40
N THR A 719 11.16 -4.84 8.59
CA THR A 719 11.66 -5.31 9.88
C THR A 719 12.97 -4.61 10.17
N LEU A 720 13.09 -4.07 11.38
CA LEU A 720 14.27 -3.37 11.86
C LEU A 720 14.98 -4.20 12.93
N GLN A 721 16.29 -4.33 12.80
CA GLN A 721 17.12 -4.90 13.86
C GLN A 721 17.70 -3.77 14.72
N LYS A 722 17.60 -3.89 16.05
CA LYS A 722 18.12 -2.88 17.00
C LYS A 722 19.62 -2.60 16.78
N SER A 723 20.41 -3.64 16.53
CA SER A 723 21.84 -3.52 16.22
C SER A 723 22.10 -2.74 14.93
N ARG A 724 21.26 -2.91 13.90
CA ARG A 724 21.34 -2.17 12.64
C ARG A 724 20.91 -0.72 12.79
N LEU A 725 19.88 -0.44 13.60
CA LEU A 725 19.47 0.93 13.89
C LEU A 725 20.58 1.74 14.58
N ASN A 726 21.33 1.13 15.50
CA ASN A 726 22.48 1.79 16.11
C ASN A 726 23.56 2.15 15.06
N LYS A 727 23.82 1.25 14.11
CA LYS A 727 24.70 1.57 12.97
C LYS A 727 24.12 2.68 12.08
N LEU A 728 22.81 2.73 11.88
CA LEU A 728 22.17 3.81 11.10
C LEU A 728 22.30 5.17 11.78
N LYS A 729 22.22 5.24 13.12
CA LYS A 729 22.46 6.47 13.91
C LYS A 729 23.88 7.01 13.69
N GLU A 730 24.88 6.13 13.64
CA GLU A 730 26.27 6.52 13.38
C GLU A 730 26.49 6.90 11.90
N ASN A 731 26.00 6.06 10.99
CA ASN A 731 26.21 6.21 9.55
C ASN A 731 25.61 7.50 8.99
N ILE A 732 24.41 7.90 9.41
CA ILE A 732 23.77 9.10 8.86
C ILE A 732 24.55 10.37 9.15
N VAL A 733 25.16 10.47 10.34
CA VAL A 733 25.99 11.60 10.72
C VAL A 733 27.20 11.70 9.78
N LEU A 734 27.85 10.58 9.50
CA LEU A 734 28.98 10.50 8.57
C LEU A 734 28.57 10.80 7.12
N ILE A 735 27.43 10.27 6.67
CA ILE A 735 26.89 10.54 5.34
C ILE A 735 26.66 12.04 5.15
N ILE A 736 26.01 12.71 6.10
CA ILE A 736 25.78 14.16 6.01
C ILE A 736 27.10 14.93 6.09
N CYS A 737 28.03 14.56 6.98
CA CYS A 737 29.35 15.18 7.02
C CYS A 737 30.09 15.06 5.68
N ASN A 738 29.98 13.93 4.98
CA ASN A 738 30.57 13.75 3.65
C ASN A 738 29.89 14.61 2.59
N LEU A 739 28.56 14.76 2.65
CA LEU A 739 27.86 15.71 1.78
C LEU A 739 28.31 17.15 2.06
N GLU A 740 28.51 17.52 3.32
CA GLU A 740 29.00 18.86 3.70
C GLU A 740 30.33 19.16 3.03
N LYS A 741 31.26 18.20 2.95
CA LYS A 741 32.54 18.36 2.24
C LYS A 741 32.38 18.65 0.74
N ILE A 742 31.28 18.22 0.12
CA ILE A 742 31.04 18.31 -1.32
C ILE A 742 30.21 19.55 -1.69
N PHE A 743 29.02 19.67 -1.10
CA PHE A 743 27.99 20.62 -1.53
C PHE A 743 28.18 22.01 -0.91
N PRO A 744 27.63 23.08 -1.52
CA PRO A 744 27.67 24.43 -0.95
C PRO A 744 26.86 24.52 0.35
N PRO A 745 27.16 25.46 1.27
CA PRO A 745 26.40 25.63 2.52
C PRO A 745 24.89 25.82 2.32
N SER A 746 24.50 26.47 1.22
CA SER A 746 23.11 26.65 0.80
C SER A 746 22.35 25.34 0.56
N PHE A 747 23.03 24.22 0.34
CA PHE A 747 22.40 22.91 0.21
C PHE A 747 21.84 22.39 1.54
N PHE A 748 22.38 22.83 2.68
CA PHE A 748 22.03 22.33 4.01
C PHE A 748 20.99 23.22 4.66
N ASP A 749 19.73 22.97 4.35
CA ASP A 749 18.60 23.50 5.12
C ASP A 749 18.12 22.46 6.14
N VAL A 750 17.03 22.77 6.85
CA VAL A 750 16.51 21.88 7.90
C VAL A 750 16.15 20.49 7.34
N MET A 751 15.75 20.38 6.06
CA MET A 751 15.39 19.08 5.46
C MET A 751 16.59 18.13 5.34
N GLN A 752 17.80 18.65 5.13
CA GLN A 752 19.03 17.82 5.16
C GLN A 752 19.47 17.49 6.57
N HIS A 753 19.03 18.26 7.57
CA HIS A 753 19.34 18.01 8.97
C HIS A 753 18.46 16.90 9.58
N LEU A 754 17.14 16.93 9.34
CA LEU A 754 16.18 16.00 9.95
C LEU A 754 16.52 14.50 9.83
N PRO A 755 17.15 14.00 8.76
CA PRO A 755 17.56 12.59 8.65
C PRO A 755 18.38 12.04 9.81
N ILE A 756 19.14 12.87 10.54
CA ILE A 756 19.91 12.39 11.71
C ILE A 756 19.01 11.86 12.83
N HIS A 757 17.76 12.32 12.90
CA HIS A 757 16.81 11.98 13.95
C HIS A 757 15.94 10.77 13.62
N LEU A 758 15.82 10.43 12.33
CA LEU A 758 14.93 9.36 11.87
C LEU A 758 15.27 7.97 12.45
N PRO A 759 16.55 7.57 12.63
CA PRO A 759 16.86 6.29 13.28
C PRO A 759 16.42 6.24 14.75
N TYR A 760 16.47 7.38 15.45
CA TYR A 760 15.97 7.48 16.83
C TYR A 760 14.44 7.42 16.87
N GLU A 761 13.75 8.12 15.96
CA GLU A 761 12.29 7.97 15.79
C GLU A 761 11.89 6.54 15.43
N ALA A 762 12.69 5.81 14.64
CA ALA A 762 12.43 4.41 14.28
C ALA A 762 12.69 3.43 15.45
N GLU A 763 13.64 3.73 16.34
CA GLU A 763 13.83 2.98 17.58
C GLU A 763 12.66 3.16 18.54
N LEU A 764 12.17 4.39 18.68
CA LEU A 764 11.03 4.71 19.55
C LEU A 764 9.70 4.21 18.99
N GLY A 765 9.43 4.44 17.70
CA GLY A 765 8.13 4.18 17.07
C GLY A 765 8.04 2.94 16.18
N GLY A 766 9.13 2.20 15.99
CA GLY A 766 9.17 0.98 15.17
C GLY A 766 9.32 1.25 13.66
N PRO A 767 9.03 0.24 12.81
CA PRO A 767 9.20 0.33 11.36
C PRO A 767 8.50 1.54 10.73
N VAL A 768 9.18 2.20 9.80
CA VAL A 768 8.73 3.47 9.21
C VAL A 768 7.41 3.35 8.43
N GLN A 769 7.07 2.16 7.92
CA GLN A 769 5.84 1.93 7.13
C GLN A 769 4.53 2.25 7.88
N TYR A 770 4.52 2.18 9.22
CA TYR A 770 3.36 2.53 10.06
C TYR A 770 3.26 4.04 10.34
N LYS A 771 4.25 4.80 9.87
CA LYS A 771 4.47 6.22 10.13
C LYS A 771 4.52 7.04 8.85
N TRP A 772 3.94 6.53 7.76
CA TRP A 772 3.64 7.31 6.56
C TRP A 772 2.23 7.89 6.66
N MET A 773 2.04 9.13 6.19
CA MET A 773 0.71 9.77 6.23
C MET A 773 -0.31 9.04 5.33
N PHE A 774 0.16 8.34 4.30
CA PHE A 774 -0.66 7.60 3.37
C PHE A 774 -0.09 6.22 3.13
N THR A 775 -0.98 5.26 2.91
CA THR A 775 -0.61 3.88 2.63
C THR A 775 0.23 3.83 1.37
N ARG A 776 1.29 3.01 1.39
CA ARG A 776 1.67 2.37 0.13
C ARG A 776 0.51 1.42 -0.21
N PHE A 777 -0.08 1.63 -1.38
CA PHE A 777 -1.05 0.79 -2.10
C PHE A 777 -2.54 1.16 -1.91
N ASP A 778 -3.17 1.62 -3.00
CA ASP A 778 -4.43 1.10 -3.59
C ASP A 778 -5.09 2.09 -4.58
N GLU A 779 -4.42 2.43 -5.69
CA GLU A 779 -5.12 2.93 -6.88
C GLU A 779 -4.99 1.89 -8.00
N GLY A 780 -5.89 0.91 -7.97
CA GLY A 780 -6.10 -0.05 -9.04
C GLY A 780 -6.27 -1.47 -8.52
N GLN A 781 -7.51 -1.90 -8.28
CA GLN A 781 -7.83 -3.33 -8.40
C GLN A 781 -7.59 -3.72 -9.86
N VAL A 782 -6.40 -4.25 -10.14
CA VAL A 782 -6.16 -5.05 -11.34
C VAL A 782 -6.58 -6.48 -10.98
N PRO A 783 -7.46 -7.13 -11.76
CA PRO A 783 -7.83 -8.52 -11.55
C PRO A 783 -6.57 -9.41 -11.45
N VAL A 784 -6.59 -10.34 -10.51
CA VAL A 784 -5.53 -11.33 -10.33
C VAL A 784 -6.09 -12.68 -10.77
N TYR A 785 -5.40 -13.38 -11.66
CA TYR A 785 -5.75 -14.76 -12.02
C TYR A 785 -4.88 -15.71 -11.21
N HIS A 786 -5.47 -16.44 -10.27
CA HIS A 786 -4.76 -17.47 -9.53
C HIS A 786 -4.54 -18.68 -10.45
N VAL A 787 -3.28 -19.04 -10.70
CA VAL A 787 -2.92 -20.31 -11.34
C VAL A 787 -2.27 -21.17 -10.27
N GLU A 788 -2.86 -22.32 -9.98
CA GLU A 788 -2.40 -23.27 -8.98
C GLU A 788 -0.92 -23.66 -9.25
N GLY A 789 -0.03 -23.40 -8.28
CA GLY A 789 1.42 -23.63 -8.40
C GLY A 789 2.24 -22.48 -8.98
N VAL A 790 1.64 -21.40 -9.50
CA VAL A 790 2.35 -20.17 -9.91
C VAL A 790 2.28 -19.16 -8.76
N PRO A 791 3.40 -18.61 -8.27
CA PRO A 791 3.38 -17.59 -7.22
C PRO A 791 2.60 -16.34 -7.65
N ASP A 792 1.82 -15.75 -6.74
CA ASP A 792 0.94 -14.59 -7.01
C ASP A 792 1.68 -13.31 -7.45
N ILE A 793 3.01 -13.31 -7.38
CA ILE A 793 3.85 -12.26 -7.97
C ILE A 793 3.78 -12.19 -9.50
N PHE A 794 3.37 -13.28 -10.15
CA PHE A 794 3.29 -13.39 -11.61
C PHE A 794 1.84 -13.38 -12.13
N THR A 795 0.85 -13.11 -11.27
CA THR A 795 -0.59 -13.21 -11.59
C THR A 795 -1.27 -11.86 -11.91
N HIS A 796 -0.53 -10.74 -11.86
CA HIS A 796 -1.02 -9.40 -12.21
C HIS A 796 -1.08 -9.16 -13.73
N ILE A 797 -2.04 -8.33 -14.19
CA ILE A 797 -2.25 -8.00 -15.62
C ILE A 797 -1.13 -7.09 -16.15
N GLY A 798 -0.01 -7.71 -16.48
CA GLY A 798 0.69 -7.45 -17.73
C GLY A 798 0.56 -8.72 -18.55
N ARG A 799 -0.49 -8.82 -19.40
CA ARG A 799 -0.86 -9.97 -20.26
C ARG A 799 0.15 -11.15 -20.23
N PRO A 800 -0.21 -12.35 -19.72
CA PRO A 800 0.36 -13.57 -20.28
C PRO A 800 -0.03 -13.57 -21.77
N SER A 801 0.92 -13.26 -22.65
CA SER A 801 0.68 -13.26 -24.09
C SER A 801 1.38 -14.47 -24.69
N GLY A 802 0.59 -15.52 -24.91
CA GLY A 802 0.91 -16.64 -25.77
C GLY A 802 -0.17 -17.73 -25.65
N GLU A 803 -0.61 -18.28 -26.78
CA GLU A 803 -1.14 -19.65 -26.79
C GLU A 803 -0.01 -20.62 -26.39
N MET A 804 -0.38 -21.69 -25.70
CA MET A 804 0.50 -22.83 -25.40
C MET A 804 1.02 -23.43 -26.72
N GLN A 805 2.33 -23.61 -26.87
CA GLN A 805 2.96 -24.24 -28.05
C GLN A 805 3.59 -25.59 -27.68
N GLU A 806 3.42 -26.61 -28.53
CA GLU A 806 4.21 -27.84 -28.49
C GLU A 806 5.56 -27.65 -29.19
N LEU A 807 6.64 -27.98 -28.49
CA LEU A 807 8.01 -28.01 -29.01
C LEU A 807 8.49 -29.46 -29.15
N ARG A 808 9.11 -29.80 -30.28
CA ARG A 808 9.85 -31.06 -30.41
C ARG A 808 11.16 -30.96 -29.64
N LEU A 809 11.12 -31.54 -28.45
CA LEU A 809 12.25 -31.82 -27.58
C LEU A 809 13.37 -32.58 -28.34
N SER A 810 14.63 -32.36 -27.94
CA SER A 810 15.76 -33.13 -28.47
C SER A 810 15.52 -34.63 -28.25
N GLU A 811 16.13 -35.54 -29.00
CA GLU A 811 15.85 -36.99 -28.90
C GLU A 811 15.96 -37.56 -27.46
N LYS A 812 16.76 -36.89 -26.61
CA LYS A 812 16.91 -37.19 -25.19
C LYS A 812 15.76 -36.67 -24.32
N ASP A 813 15.33 -35.43 -24.55
CA ASP A 813 14.20 -34.79 -23.85
C ASP A 813 12.85 -35.36 -24.33
N TYR A 814 12.79 -35.75 -25.60
CA TYR A 814 11.63 -36.34 -26.27
C TYR A 814 11.28 -37.70 -25.67
N ARG A 815 12.25 -38.58 -25.38
CA ARG A 815 11.95 -39.89 -24.78
C ARG A 815 11.35 -39.82 -23.38
N CYS A 816 11.69 -38.81 -22.58
CA CYS A 816 11.13 -38.62 -21.24
C CYS A 816 9.70 -38.03 -21.29
N ALA A 817 9.46 -37.03 -22.14
CA ALA A 817 8.12 -36.45 -22.30
C ALA A 817 7.14 -37.36 -23.08
N HIS A 818 7.65 -38.18 -24.02
CA HIS A 818 6.82 -38.98 -24.93
C HIS A 818 6.16 -40.21 -24.27
N SER A 819 6.70 -40.76 -23.17
CA SER A 819 5.97 -41.77 -22.37
C SER A 819 4.85 -41.17 -21.52
N TYR A 820 4.92 -39.87 -21.21
CA TYR A 820 3.97 -39.16 -20.37
C TYR A 820 2.76 -38.64 -21.18
N VAL A 821 3.01 -38.15 -22.39
CA VAL A 821 1.98 -37.55 -23.28
C VAL A 821 1.12 -38.58 -24.03
N LEU A 822 1.51 -39.85 -24.10
CA LEU A 822 0.73 -40.91 -24.80
C LEU A 822 -0.65 -41.21 -24.17
N ARG A 823 -1.16 -40.41 -23.24
CA ARG A 823 -2.44 -40.66 -22.57
C ARG A 823 -3.51 -39.57 -22.67
N ASN A 824 -3.28 -38.25 -22.75
CA ASN A 824 -4.40 -37.30 -22.54
C ASN A 824 -4.31 -35.88 -23.16
N CYS A 825 -5.24 -35.53 -24.10
CA CYS A 825 -6.00 -34.24 -24.19
C CYS A 825 -5.83 -33.25 -25.40
N ASN A 826 -6.92 -32.49 -25.69
CA ASN A 826 -7.28 -31.75 -26.93
C ASN A 826 -7.69 -30.26 -26.70
N TYR A 827 -6.84 -29.26 -27.00
CA TYR A 827 -7.01 -27.85 -26.53
C TYR A 827 -7.41 -26.75 -27.58
N PHE A 828 -7.54 -27.04 -28.89
CA PHE A 828 -7.45 -25.97 -29.92
C PHE A 828 -8.74 -25.46 -30.62
N GLN A 829 -9.94 -25.70 -30.10
CA GLN A 829 -11.18 -25.26 -30.79
C GLN A 829 -11.49 -23.73 -30.86
N PRO A 830 -11.06 -22.84 -29.94
CA PRO A 830 -11.48 -21.44 -29.99
C PRO A 830 -10.84 -20.57 -31.09
N PHE A 831 -9.63 -20.92 -31.55
CA PHE A 831 -8.83 -20.10 -32.45
C PHE A 831 -9.17 -20.31 -33.94
N GLU A 832 -9.73 -21.48 -34.27
CA GLU A 832 -10.29 -21.77 -35.60
C GLU A 832 -11.49 -20.86 -35.94
N ARG A 833 -12.23 -20.41 -34.92
CA ARG A 833 -13.42 -19.56 -35.09
C ARG A 833 -13.04 -18.13 -35.52
N MET A 834 -12.01 -17.55 -34.91
CA MET A 834 -11.54 -16.19 -35.21
C MET A 834 -10.91 -16.05 -36.60
N PHE A 835 -10.21 -17.07 -37.09
CA PHE A 835 -9.72 -17.07 -38.48
C PHE A 835 -10.87 -17.22 -39.48
N GLY A 836 -11.89 -18.00 -39.14
CA GLY A 836 -13.14 -18.05 -39.90
C GLY A 836 -13.75 -16.66 -40.09
N ASP A 837 -13.89 -15.91 -39.01
CA ASP A 837 -14.47 -14.56 -39.05
C ASP A 837 -13.62 -13.56 -39.84
N TYR A 838 -12.27 -13.65 -39.76
CA TYR A 838 -11.35 -12.80 -40.53
C TYR A 838 -11.44 -13.02 -42.05
N ILE A 839 -11.53 -14.28 -42.49
CA ILE A 839 -11.65 -14.61 -43.92
C ILE A 839 -13.05 -14.27 -44.44
N SER A 840 -14.09 -14.52 -43.66
CA SER A 840 -15.47 -14.15 -44.00
C SER A 840 -15.69 -12.63 -44.09
N ALA A 841 -14.97 -11.82 -43.30
CA ALA A 841 -15.02 -10.35 -43.43
C ALA A 841 -14.26 -9.82 -44.66
N LYS A 842 -13.20 -10.51 -45.09
CA LYS A 842 -12.37 -10.13 -46.24
C LYS A 842 -12.96 -10.58 -47.58
N TYR A 843 -13.73 -11.67 -47.57
CA TYR A 843 -14.46 -12.23 -48.71
C TYR A 843 -15.90 -12.55 -48.27
N PRO A 844 -16.82 -11.57 -48.36
CA PRO A 844 -18.17 -11.66 -47.78
C PRO A 844 -19.01 -12.84 -48.29
N ASP A 845 -18.70 -13.37 -49.48
CA ASP A 845 -19.45 -14.45 -50.15
C ASP A 845 -18.71 -15.80 -50.17
N ILE A 846 -17.71 -16.00 -49.29
CA ILE A 846 -16.95 -17.26 -49.25
C ILE A 846 -17.80 -18.43 -48.75
N SER A 847 -17.76 -19.56 -49.45
CA SER A 847 -18.48 -20.77 -49.06
C SER A 847 -17.77 -21.50 -47.91
N GLU A 848 -18.52 -22.23 -47.07
CA GLU A 848 -17.99 -22.90 -45.87
C GLU A 848 -16.93 -23.98 -46.20
N ASN A 849 -17.03 -24.62 -47.36
CA ASN A 849 -16.03 -25.56 -47.87
C ASN A 849 -14.72 -24.86 -48.26
N GLU A 850 -14.82 -23.65 -48.81
CA GLU A 850 -13.67 -22.87 -49.27
C GLU A 850 -12.99 -22.14 -48.10
N LEU A 851 -13.78 -21.75 -47.09
CA LEU A 851 -13.31 -21.29 -45.78
C LEU A 851 -12.53 -22.39 -45.05
N SER A 852 -12.98 -23.65 -45.13
CA SER A 852 -12.32 -24.80 -44.51
C SER A 852 -11.02 -25.20 -45.23
N ALA A 853 -11.00 -25.11 -46.57
CA ALA A 853 -9.77 -25.32 -47.35
C ALA A 853 -8.72 -24.24 -47.03
N ARG A 854 -9.13 -22.96 -46.95
CA ARG A 854 -8.23 -21.87 -46.53
C ARG A 854 -7.83 -21.95 -45.05
N ARG A 855 -8.64 -22.54 -44.17
CA ARG A 855 -8.21 -22.88 -42.80
C ARG A 855 -7.08 -23.91 -42.81
N ALA A 856 -7.14 -24.93 -43.67
CA ALA A 856 -6.06 -25.89 -43.76
C ALA A 856 -4.76 -25.28 -44.33
N ASP A 857 -4.88 -24.43 -45.36
CA ASP A 857 -3.73 -23.97 -46.15
C ASP A 857 -3.18 -22.60 -45.75
N GLU A 858 -4.00 -21.69 -45.21
CA GLU A 858 -3.62 -20.31 -44.93
C GLU A 858 -3.58 -20.00 -43.43
N TYR A 859 -4.22 -20.79 -42.56
CA TYR A 859 -4.26 -20.54 -41.11
C TYR A 859 -2.85 -20.48 -40.51
N HIS A 860 -2.01 -21.45 -40.83
CA HIS A 860 -0.63 -21.51 -40.34
C HIS A 860 0.27 -20.37 -40.87
N ILE A 861 -0.09 -19.75 -42.00
CA ILE A 861 0.60 -18.60 -42.60
C ILE A 861 0.08 -17.29 -41.98
N TRP A 862 -1.24 -17.16 -41.80
CA TRP A 862 -1.87 -16.05 -41.11
C TRP A 862 -1.40 -15.93 -39.66
N VAL A 863 -1.24 -17.05 -38.95
CA VAL A 863 -0.64 -17.10 -37.60
C VAL A 863 0.84 -16.70 -37.63
N LYS A 864 1.58 -17.02 -38.69
CA LYS A 864 3.02 -16.73 -38.84
C LYS A 864 3.31 -15.26 -39.17
N ASP A 865 2.43 -14.59 -39.92
CA ASP A 865 2.56 -13.17 -40.29
C ASP A 865 1.81 -12.23 -39.33
N TYR A 866 1.13 -12.76 -38.31
CA TYR A 866 0.57 -11.97 -37.22
C TYR A 866 1.67 -11.48 -36.27
N LYS A 867 2.30 -10.36 -36.62
CA LYS A 867 3.25 -9.68 -35.74
C LYS A 867 2.52 -8.87 -34.66
N HIS A 868 2.30 -9.48 -33.51
CA HIS A 868 1.97 -8.77 -32.28
C HIS A 868 3.18 -8.79 -31.35
N GLY A 869 3.89 -7.66 -31.25
CA GLY A 869 5.00 -7.50 -30.29
C GLY A 869 6.21 -6.72 -30.79
N GLU A 870 6.38 -6.55 -32.11
CA GLU A 870 7.41 -5.66 -32.64
C GLU A 870 6.99 -4.20 -32.40
N GLY A 871 7.46 -3.62 -31.28
CA GLY A 871 7.13 -2.26 -30.84
C GLY A 871 6.69 -2.12 -29.37
N ARG A 872 6.61 -3.21 -28.58
CA ARG A 872 6.15 -3.12 -27.18
C ARG A 872 7.31 -2.91 -26.19
N LYS A 873 7.27 -1.77 -25.50
CA LYS A 873 8.16 -1.40 -24.39
C LYS A 873 7.50 -1.85 -23.06
N THR A 874 8.17 -2.77 -22.35
CA THR A 874 8.07 -3.08 -20.88
C THR A 874 7.24 -4.31 -20.44
N CYS A 875 7.94 -5.32 -19.87
CA CYS A 875 7.69 -6.05 -18.62
C CYS A 875 9.01 -6.75 -18.23
N ASN A 876 9.43 -6.76 -16.96
CA ASN A 876 10.74 -7.27 -16.52
C ASN A 876 10.64 -8.75 -16.12
N TYR A 877 11.27 -9.65 -16.88
CA TYR A 877 11.23 -11.11 -16.67
C TYR A 877 12.41 -11.63 -15.83
N GLY A 878 13.03 -10.78 -15.01
CA GLY A 878 14.18 -11.21 -14.22
C GLY A 878 13.76 -12.12 -13.08
N VAL A 879 14.52 -13.20 -12.91
CA VAL A 879 14.38 -14.17 -11.81
C VAL A 879 15.71 -14.36 -11.09
N CYS A 880 15.63 -14.62 -9.79
CA CYS A 880 16.74 -14.98 -8.92
C CYS A 880 16.41 -16.26 -8.16
N VAL A 881 17.38 -17.15 -7.99
CA VAL A 881 17.28 -18.36 -7.15
C VAL A 881 18.53 -18.49 -6.30
N LYS A 882 18.35 -18.89 -5.04
CA LYS A 882 19.47 -19.19 -4.13
C LYS A 882 20.07 -20.55 -4.49
N GLY A 883 21.39 -20.62 -4.68
CA GLY A 883 22.07 -21.89 -4.95
C GLY A 883 22.38 -22.66 -3.66
N GLU A 884 22.15 -23.99 -3.67
CA GLU A 884 22.66 -24.90 -2.62
C GLU A 884 24.09 -25.34 -2.97
N SER A 885 25.08 -25.00 -2.14
CA SER A 885 26.44 -25.53 -2.28
C SER A 885 26.61 -26.79 -1.42
N TYR A 886 26.87 -27.93 -2.06
CA TYR A 886 27.29 -29.17 -1.39
C TYR A 886 28.76 -29.17 -0.96
N THR A 887 29.46 -28.03 -1.02
CA THR A 887 30.85 -27.90 -0.58
C THR A 887 31.01 -26.74 0.41
N ASN A 888 31.65 -27.06 1.53
CA ASN A 888 31.82 -26.25 2.74
C ASN A 888 32.11 -24.75 2.50
N VAL A 889 31.26 -23.93 3.14
CA VAL A 889 31.54 -22.65 3.84
C VAL A 889 32.20 -21.53 3.02
N THR A 890 31.37 -20.65 2.41
CA THR A 890 31.30 -19.17 2.64
C THR A 890 30.58 -18.40 1.54
N ASP A 891 30.29 -18.98 0.36
CA ASP A 891 29.68 -18.24 -0.75
C ASP A 891 28.32 -18.85 -1.16
N GLU A 892 27.23 -18.27 -0.65
CA GLU A 892 25.88 -18.46 -1.20
C GLU A 892 25.83 -17.84 -2.63
N ALA A 893 26.09 -18.62 -3.66
CA ALA A 893 26.03 -18.13 -5.04
C ALA A 893 24.58 -18.04 -5.52
N HIS A 894 24.02 -16.83 -5.59
CA HIS A 894 22.71 -16.59 -6.21
C HIS A 894 22.82 -16.70 -7.73
N TYR A 895 21.84 -17.34 -8.35
CA TYR A 895 21.70 -17.44 -9.79
C TYR A 895 20.72 -16.37 -10.28
N TYR A 896 21.14 -15.57 -11.27
CA TYR A 896 20.33 -14.52 -11.88
C TYR A 896 20.00 -14.88 -13.32
N GLY A 897 18.73 -14.89 -13.67
CA GLY A 897 18.25 -15.33 -14.99
C GLY A 897 17.14 -14.47 -15.54
N ILE A 898 16.82 -14.74 -16.80
CA ILE A 898 15.63 -14.20 -17.46
C ILE A 898 14.67 -15.38 -17.65
N LEU A 899 13.47 -15.28 -17.06
CA LEU A 899 12.36 -16.20 -17.31
C LEU A 899 12.01 -16.18 -18.80
N THR A 900 12.02 -17.35 -19.43
CA THR A 900 11.62 -17.51 -20.83
C THR A 900 10.27 -18.19 -20.95
N ASP A 901 10.01 -19.23 -20.15
CA ASP A 901 8.79 -20.02 -20.24
C ASP A 901 8.30 -20.44 -18.83
N ILE A 902 6.99 -20.50 -18.62
CA ILE A 902 6.36 -21.11 -17.44
C ILE A 902 5.79 -22.46 -17.89
N ILE A 903 6.15 -23.54 -17.21
CA ILE A 903 5.84 -24.92 -17.60
C ILE A 903 5.12 -25.59 -16.44
N GLN A 904 3.91 -26.09 -16.65
CA GLN A 904 3.23 -26.92 -15.67
C GLN A 904 3.43 -28.39 -16.02
N ILE A 905 3.91 -29.18 -15.06
CA ILE A 905 4.05 -30.63 -15.13
C ILE A 905 2.99 -31.23 -14.21
N GLU A 906 2.02 -31.91 -14.78
CA GLU A 906 1.08 -32.74 -14.04
C GLU A 906 1.71 -34.13 -13.85
N TYR A 907 1.36 -34.84 -12.78
CA TYR A 907 1.72 -36.24 -12.53
C TYR A 907 0.44 -37.04 -12.23
N GLU A 908 -0.11 -37.69 -13.25
CA GLU A 908 -1.33 -38.47 -13.09
C GLU A 908 -1.08 -39.80 -12.33
N GLY A 909 -1.82 -40.04 -11.23
CA GLY A 909 -1.69 -41.21 -10.36
C GLY A 909 -2.32 -41.00 -8.97
N ALA A 910 -2.05 -41.86 -7.98
CA ALA A 910 -2.64 -41.79 -6.63
C ALA A 910 -2.25 -40.54 -5.79
N VAL A 911 -1.35 -39.69 -6.31
CA VAL A 911 -0.80 -38.50 -5.62
C VAL A 911 -1.33 -37.18 -6.22
N ASP A 912 -1.92 -37.22 -7.43
CA ASP A 912 -2.50 -36.06 -8.15
C ASP A 912 -1.70 -34.75 -7.99
N LEU A 913 -0.43 -34.76 -8.44
CA LEU A 913 0.52 -33.68 -8.18
C LEU A 913 0.71 -32.79 -9.42
N ARG A 914 0.49 -31.48 -9.28
CA ARG A 914 0.80 -30.46 -10.28
C ARG A 914 1.99 -29.60 -9.83
N ILE A 915 3.02 -29.50 -10.66
CA ILE A 915 4.23 -28.72 -10.38
C ILE A 915 4.45 -27.68 -11.47
N THR A 916 4.61 -26.41 -11.08
CA THR A 916 5.01 -25.34 -12.00
C THR A 916 6.52 -25.14 -11.96
N LEU A 917 7.16 -25.26 -13.11
CA LEU A 917 8.57 -24.97 -13.37
C LEU A 917 8.72 -23.68 -14.18
N PHE A 918 9.77 -22.93 -13.87
CA PHE A 918 10.22 -21.81 -14.69
C PHE A 918 11.44 -22.22 -15.49
N LYS A 919 11.39 -21.99 -16.80
CA LYS A 919 12.53 -22.12 -17.69
C LYS A 919 13.20 -20.77 -17.84
N CYS A 920 14.50 -20.73 -17.57
CA CYS A 920 15.26 -19.51 -17.39
C CYS A 920 16.55 -19.53 -18.22
N LYS A 921 16.97 -18.36 -18.69
CA LYS A 921 18.30 -18.12 -19.27
C LYS A 921 19.19 -17.45 -18.23
N TRP A 922 20.10 -18.21 -17.64
CA TRP A 922 20.99 -17.75 -16.58
C TRP A 922 22.17 -16.91 -17.09
N TYR A 923 22.50 -15.86 -16.35
CA TYR A 923 23.77 -15.16 -16.42
C TYR A 923 24.87 -15.98 -15.73
N ASP A 924 26.14 -15.71 -16.06
CA ASP A 924 27.29 -16.40 -15.46
C ASP A 924 27.41 -16.00 -13.96
N PRO A 925 27.17 -16.93 -13.01
CA PRO A 925 27.12 -16.63 -11.58
C PRO A 925 28.51 -16.44 -10.95
N VAL A 926 29.59 -16.70 -11.70
CA VAL A 926 30.96 -16.66 -11.16
C VAL A 926 31.35 -15.22 -10.80
N LEU A 927 31.64 -15.00 -9.52
CA LEU A 927 32.08 -13.71 -8.97
C LEU A 927 33.37 -13.23 -9.64
N GLY A 928 33.40 -11.95 -10.04
CA GLY A 928 34.51 -11.32 -10.75
C GLY A 928 34.59 -11.65 -12.24
N ARG A 929 33.81 -12.63 -12.72
CA ARG A 929 33.77 -13.07 -14.12
C ARG A 929 32.49 -12.62 -14.83
N GLY A 930 31.35 -13.11 -14.37
CA GLY A 930 30.02 -12.87 -14.96
C GLY A 930 29.07 -12.13 -14.02
N THR A 931 29.30 -12.27 -12.71
CA THR A 931 28.60 -11.54 -11.65
C THR A 931 29.64 -10.77 -10.85
N ARG A 932 29.31 -9.57 -10.40
CA ARG A 932 30.16 -8.81 -9.47
C ARG A 932 29.32 -8.22 -8.36
N ARG A 933 29.96 -8.04 -7.21
CA ARG A 933 29.37 -7.48 -6.01
C ARG A 933 30.23 -6.30 -5.56
N SER A 934 29.60 -5.16 -5.27
CA SER A 934 30.28 -4.02 -4.66
C SER A 934 30.33 -4.16 -3.13
N ASN A 935 31.23 -3.41 -2.49
CA ASN A 935 31.29 -3.30 -1.03
C ASN A 935 30.00 -2.72 -0.41
N ALA A 936 29.18 -2.05 -1.20
CA ALA A 936 27.87 -1.53 -0.81
C ALA A 936 26.72 -2.54 -1.01
N GLY A 937 27.04 -3.81 -1.32
CA GLY A 937 26.06 -4.86 -1.56
C GLY A 937 25.32 -4.75 -2.90
N ILE A 938 25.80 -3.91 -3.82
CA ILE A 938 25.22 -3.76 -5.16
C ILE A 938 25.67 -4.95 -6.01
N ILE A 939 24.71 -5.65 -6.62
CA ILE A 939 24.96 -6.83 -7.44
C ILE A 939 24.77 -6.45 -8.90
N ASP A 940 25.75 -6.78 -9.74
CA ASP A 940 25.65 -6.61 -11.18
C ASP A 940 25.92 -7.91 -11.93
N VAL A 941 25.22 -8.09 -13.05
CA VAL A 941 25.46 -9.16 -14.01
C VAL A 941 25.98 -8.61 -15.33
N LEU A 942 26.91 -9.33 -15.95
CA LEU A 942 27.46 -8.97 -17.25
C LEU A 942 26.51 -9.43 -18.35
N SER A 943 25.92 -8.49 -19.10
CA SER A 943 24.85 -8.79 -20.05
C SER A 943 25.25 -9.77 -21.16
N SER A 944 26.55 -9.78 -21.51
CA SER A 944 27.12 -10.60 -22.58
C SER A 944 27.58 -12.00 -22.15
N ARG A 945 27.59 -12.33 -20.85
CA ARG A 945 28.00 -13.65 -20.37
C ARG A 945 26.82 -14.44 -19.84
N LYS A 946 26.77 -15.72 -20.23
CA LYS A 946 25.70 -16.66 -19.87
C LYS A 946 26.31 -17.85 -19.15
N TYR A 947 25.49 -18.52 -18.35
CA TYR A 947 25.91 -19.73 -17.67
C TYR A 947 26.17 -20.84 -18.70
N ASP A 948 27.35 -21.44 -18.63
CA ASP A 948 27.83 -22.37 -19.66
C ASP A 948 27.19 -23.78 -19.53
N LYS A 949 26.56 -24.12 -18.39
CA LYS A 949 25.90 -25.42 -18.16
C LYS A 949 24.41 -25.35 -18.49
N TYR A 950 23.88 -26.42 -19.08
CA TYR A 950 22.44 -26.54 -19.38
C TYR A 950 21.67 -26.95 -18.13
N ASP A 951 21.18 -25.93 -17.40
CA ASP A 951 20.36 -26.10 -16.20
C ASP A 951 19.28 -24.99 -16.13
N PRO A 952 18.29 -25.00 -17.04
CA PRO A 952 17.39 -23.86 -17.21
C PRO A 952 16.16 -23.92 -16.30
N PHE A 953 15.89 -25.01 -15.58
CA PHE A 953 14.63 -25.21 -14.87
C PHE A 953 14.76 -24.98 -13.37
N ILE A 954 13.81 -24.26 -12.79
CA ILE A 954 13.65 -24.07 -11.35
C ILE A 954 12.18 -24.26 -10.98
N LEU A 955 11.89 -24.56 -9.71
CA LEU A 955 10.52 -24.49 -9.21
C LEU A 955 10.07 -23.04 -9.18
N ALA A 956 8.83 -22.77 -9.60
CA ALA A 956 8.28 -21.43 -9.54
C ALA A 956 8.29 -20.87 -8.10
N SER A 957 8.05 -21.72 -7.10
CA SER A 957 8.13 -21.38 -5.66
C SER A 957 9.52 -20.97 -5.17
N GLN A 958 10.59 -21.32 -5.88
CA GLN A 958 11.96 -20.95 -5.52
C GLN A 958 12.40 -19.62 -6.15
N ALA A 959 11.59 -19.07 -7.07
CA ALA A 959 11.95 -17.90 -7.86
C ALA A 959 11.58 -16.59 -7.15
N GLU A 960 12.58 -15.72 -6.97
CA GLU A 960 12.37 -14.32 -6.60
C GLU A 960 12.38 -13.43 -7.85
N GLN A 961 11.51 -12.42 -7.93
CA GLN A 961 11.52 -11.47 -9.05
C GLN A 961 12.67 -10.46 -8.91
N VAL A 962 13.37 -10.23 -10.02
CA VAL A 962 14.41 -9.19 -10.10
C VAL A 962 14.24 -8.33 -11.34
N CYS A 963 14.80 -7.13 -11.27
CA CYS A 963 14.86 -6.18 -12.35
C CYS A 963 16.31 -5.92 -12.76
N TYR A 964 16.59 -6.01 -14.05
CA TYR A 964 17.88 -5.64 -14.60
C TYR A 964 17.86 -4.19 -15.10
N ILE A 965 18.64 -3.31 -14.48
CA ILE A 965 18.72 -1.89 -14.85
C ILE A 965 20.11 -1.57 -15.40
N PRO A 966 20.22 -1.00 -16.62
CA PRO A 966 21.50 -0.56 -17.14
C PRO A 966 21.97 0.73 -16.46
N TYR A 967 23.29 0.89 -16.38
CA TYR A 967 23.90 2.16 -15.98
C TYR A 967 23.82 3.18 -17.15
N PRO A 968 23.61 4.47 -16.87
CA PRO A 968 23.84 5.52 -17.84
C PRO A 968 25.34 5.71 -18.08
N TYR A 969 25.73 6.07 -19.30
CA TYR A 969 27.13 6.25 -19.69
C TYR A 969 27.29 7.46 -20.63
N VAL A 970 28.29 8.30 -20.36
CA VAL A 970 28.72 9.37 -21.28
C VAL A 970 29.46 8.80 -22.50
N LYS A 971 30.19 7.69 -22.33
CA LYS A 971 30.93 6.98 -23.39
C LYS A 971 30.58 5.50 -23.38
N LYS A 972 30.38 4.89 -24.55
CA LYS A 972 30.02 3.46 -24.65
C LYS A 972 31.06 2.58 -23.94
N PRO A 973 30.66 1.77 -22.93
CA PRO A 973 31.59 0.92 -22.20
C PRO A 973 31.95 -0.33 -23.01
N LYS A 974 33.14 -0.88 -22.78
CA LYS A 974 33.56 -2.17 -23.38
C LYS A 974 32.78 -3.37 -22.83
N LYS A 975 32.30 -3.28 -21.59
CA LYS A 975 31.50 -4.29 -20.89
C LYS A 975 30.21 -3.65 -20.39
N LEU A 976 29.07 -4.22 -20.73
CA LEU A 976 27.75 -3.74 -20.31
C LEU A 976 27.30 -4.51 -19.07
N TRP A 977 27.55 -3.91 -17.90
CA TRP A 977 27.04 -4.40 -16.63
C TRP A 977 25.60 -3.91 -16.41
N LEU A 978 24.73 -4.80 -15.92
CA LEU A 978 23.36 -4.51 -15.53
C LEU A 978 23.26 -4.66 -14.02
N ASN A 979 22.72 -3.64 -13.36
CA ASN A 979 22.39 -3.70 -11.96
C ASN A 979 21.20 -4.66 -11.74
N VAL A 980 21.30 -5.51 -10.73
CA VAL A 980 20.23 -6.42 -10.33
C VAL A 980 19.52 -5.84 -9.11
N LEU A 981 18.25 -5.48 -9.29
CA LEU A 981 17.37 -5.07 -8.20
C LEU A 981 16.39 -6.18 -7.89
N LYS A 982 16.40 -6.71 -6.67
CA LYS A 982 15.31 -7.58 -6.20
C LYS A 982 14.04 -6.74 -6.02
N VAL A 983 12.92 -7.23 -6.55
CA VAL A 983 11.64 -6.53 -6.50
C VAL A 983 10.59 -7.45 -5.90
N ASN A 984 9.78 -6.90 -5.00
CA ASN A 984 8.67 -7.63 -4.40
C ASN A 984 7.35 -7.32 -5.10
N PRO A 985 6.47 -8.32 -5.18
CA PRO A 985 5.10 -8.11 -5.62
C PRO A 985 4.39 -7.20 -4.64
N ARG A 986 3.54 -6.32 -5.14
CA ARG A 986 2.82 -5.33 -4.34
C ARG A 986 1.63 -5.89 -3.55
N ARG A 987 1.33 -7.20 -3.60
CA ARG A 987 0.11 -7.77 -2.99
C ARG A 987 0.24 -9.05 -2.15
N LEU A 988 1.43 -9.57 -1.86
CA LEU A 988 1.52 -10.80 -1.07
C LEU A 988 1.51 -10.56 0.46
N ILE A 989 0.36 -10.89 1.06
CA ILE A 989 0.26 -11.61 2.33
C ILE A 989 0.11 -13.08 1.92
N ILE A 990 0.98 -13.97 2.41
CA ILE A 990 0.75 -15.43 2.33
C ILE A 990 -0.10 -15.78 3.56
N PRO A 991 -1.38 -16.15 3.41
CA PRO A 991 -2.16 -16.69 4.52
C PRO A 991 -1.68 -18.13 4.75
N GLY A 992 -1.10 -18.42 5.92
CA GLY A 992 -0.92 -19.80 6.39
C GLY A 992 0.49 -20.32 6.69
N GLU A 993 1.55 -19.52 6.59
CA GLU A 993 2.91 -19.96 7.00
C GLU A 993 3.48 -19.04 8.08
N TYR A 994 3.00 -19.17 9.31
CA TYR A 994 3.68 -18.64 10.51
C TYR A 994 4.20 -19.74 11.44
N GLU A 995 4.05 -21.01 11.06
CA GLU A 995 4.76 -22.12 11.71
C GLU A 995 5.90 -22.61 10.79
N ASP A 996 7.13 -22.43 11.26
CA ASP A 996 8.36 -23.12 10.84
C ASP A 996 9.00 -22.88 9.45
N VAL A 997 8.73 -21.76 8.77
CA VAL A 997 9.60 -21.31 7.67
C VAL A 997 10.36 -20.04 8.03
N ALA A 998 11.59 -20.21 8.51
CA ALA A 998 12.60 -19.18 8.36
C ALA A 998 12.71 -18.80 6.87
N SER A 999 12.62 -17.49 6.57
CA SER A 999 12.94 -16.82 5.29
C SER A 999 11.80 -16.48 4.30
N VAL A 1000 11.10 -15.38 4.57
CA VAL A 1000 10.87 -14.36 3.53
C VAL A 1000 11.79 -13.18 3.82
N THR A 1001 13.09 -13.44 3.64
CA THR A 1001 14.17 -12.49 3.91
C THR A 1001 14.41 -11.62 2.68
N LEU A 1002 13.77 -10.44 2.66
CA LEU A 1002 14.01 -9.42 1.64
C LEU A 1002 15.35 -8.74 1.87
N GLN A 1003 16.43 -9.27 1.27
CA GLN A 1003 17.78 -8.68 1.37
C GLN A 1003 18.23 -8.32 2.80
N GLN A 1004 17.80 -9.13 3.77
CA GLN A 1004 18.66 -9.54 4.87
C GLN A 1004 19.28 -10.87 4.46
N GLU A 1005 20.25 -10.81 3.56
CA GLU A 1005 21.37 -11.73 3.70
C GLU A 1005 22.47 -10.89 4.31
N ASN A 1006 22.56 -10.98 5.64
CA ASN A 1006 23.78 -11.23 6.38
C ASN A 1006 25.12 -10.71 5.81
N TYR A 1007 25.21 -9.48 5.30
CA TYR A 1007 26.51 -8.94 4.89
C TYR A 1007 26.53 -7.44 5.16
N ASP A 1008 27.40 -7.10 6.10
CA ASP A 1008 27.74 -5.79 6.65
C ASP A 1008 26.89 -4.60 6.18
N ALA A 1009 26.26 -3.93 7.16
CA ALA A 1009 25.96 -2.51 7.10
C ALA A 1009 26.99 -1.79 6.23
N VAL A 1010 26.58 -0.81 5.41
CA VAL A 1010 27.52 0.03 4.64
C VAL A 1010 28.78 0.17 5.45
N SER A 1011 29.85 -0.54 5.05
CA SER A 1011 30.96 -0.70 5.97
C SER A 1011 31.44 0.70 6.28
N LEU A 1012 31.41 1.08 7.56
CA LEU A 1012 31.80 2.41 8.02
C LEU A 1012 33.09 2.85 7.34
N THR A 1013 34.00 1.90 7.10
CA THR A 1013 35.27 2.09 6.38
C THR A 1013 35.15 2.62 4.94
N THR A 1014 34.04 2.39 4.22
CA THR A 1014 33.82 2.93 2.86
C THR A 1014 33.33 4.37 2.90
N ILE A 1015 32.65 4.79 3.98
CA ILE A 1015 32.15 6.15 4.18
C ILE A 1015 33.20 7.02 4.90
N GLU A 1016 33.92 6.47 5.88
CA GLU A 1016 34.89 7.18 6.71
C GLU A 1016 36.13 7.65 5.94
N ASN A 1017 36.51 6.95 4.86
CA ASN A 1017 37.74 7.20 4.09
C ASN A 1017 37.55 8.03 2.81
N LEU A 1018 36.45 8.78 2.67
CA LEU A 1018 36.27 9.67 1.51
C LEU A 1018 37.14 10.92 1.64
N GLU A 1019 38.36 10.83 1.13
CA GLU A 1019 39.26 11.97 0.93
C GLU A 1019 38.85 12.73 -0.32
N PHE A 1020 38.62 14.03 -0.18
CA PHE A 1020 38.26 14.93 -1.28
C PHE A 1020 39.43 15.87 -1.57
N GLU A 1021 40.63 15.32 -1.76
CA GLU A 1021 41.76 16.13 -2.20
C GLU A 1021 41.56 16.50 -3.67
N HIS A 1022 41.54 17.81 -3.95
CA HIS A 1022 41.57 18.37 -5.32
C HIS A 1022 40.38 17.93 -6.19
N LEU A 1023 39.14 18.21 -5.76
CA LEU A 1023 37.93 18.02 -6.59
C LEU A 1023 37.80 19.00 -7.78
N ALA A 1024 38.92 19.47 -8.32
CA ALA A 1024 38.90 20.29 -9.53
C ALA A 1024 38.45 19.42 -10.71
N HIS A 1025 37.39 19.84 -11.40
CA HIS A 1025 37.00 19.19 -12.64
C HIS A 1025 37.97 19.64 -13.74
N ASP A 1026 38.58 18.72 -14.50
CA ASP A 1026 39.50 19.01 -15.64
C ASP A 1026 38.86 19.82 -16.80
N ARG A 1027 37.67 20.40 -16.63
CA ARG A 1027 36.98 21.21 -17.64
C ARG A 1027 37.15 22.69 -17.34
N GLU A 1028 37.73 23.40 -18.31
CA GLU A 1028 38.01 24.85 -18.23
C GLU A 1028 36.78 25.73 -18.50
N GLU A 1029 35.61 25.16 -18.84
CA GLU A 1029 34.42 25.97 -19.17
C GLU A 1029 33.62 26.38 -17.91
N PRO A 1030 33.33 27.67 -17.72
CA PRO A 1030 32.56 28.17 -16.59
C PRO A 1030 31.09 27.73 -16.67
N ILE A 1031 30.46 27.51 -15.51
CA ILE A 1031 29.05 27.16 -15.41
C ILE A 1031 28.18 28.43 -15.34
N ASN A 1032 27.06 28.43 -16.05
CA ASN A 1032 26.06 29.49 -15.92
C ASN A 1032 25.19 29.22 -14.69
N LEU A 1033 25.28 30.09 -13.69
CA LEU A 1033 24.54 30.02 -12.44
C LEU A 1033 23.56 31.18 -12.36
N ASP A 1034 22.41 30.93 -11.74
CA ASP A 1034 21.44 31.98 -11.50
C ASP A 1034 21.93 32.98 -10.43
N PHE A 1035 21.63 34.25 -10.66
CA PHE A 1035 21.79 35.33 -9.67
C PHE A 1035 20.65 35.35 -8.65
N GLU A 1036 19.47 34.87 -9.06
CA GLU A 1036 18.26 34.85 -8.26
C GLU A 1036 18.14 33.52 -7.51
N VAL A 1037 18.21 33.59 -6.18
CA VAL A 1037 17.26 32.81 -5.38
C VAL A 1037 15.95 33.57 -5.60
N ALA A 1038 14.92 32.93 -6.16
CA ALA A 1038 13.59 33.50 -6.08
C ALA A 1038 13.35 33.79 -4.59
N ASP A 1039 13.35 35.07 -4.24
CA ASP A 1039 13.06 35.55 -2.91
C ASP A 1039 11.58 35.26 -2.67
N GLY A 1040 11.25 34.01 -2.34
CA GLY A 1040 10.02 33.73 -1.62
C GLY A 1040 10.12 34.52 -0.31
N GLU A 1041 9.10 35.27 0.03
CA GLU A 1041 8.99 35.91 1.34
C GLU A 1041 9.33 34.91 2.46
N PRO A 1042 9.65 35.33 3.70
CA PRO A 1042 9.81 34.41 4.83
C PRO A 1042 8.62 33.46 5.06
N ASN A 1043 7.50 33.67 4.36
CA ASN A 1043 6.31 32.83 4.34
C ASN A 1043 6.32 31.71 3.28
N ASP A 1044 7.26 31.68 2.32
CA ASP A 1044 7.28 30.75 1.18
C ASP A 1044 8.34 29.63 1.28
N GLU A 1045 9.04 29.49 2.42
CA GLU A 1045 9.99 28.38 2.64
C GLU A 1045 9.33 26.98 2.67
N PHE A 1046 7.99 26.89 2.57
CA PHE A 1046 7.24 25.65 2.39
C PHE A 1046 6.03 25.83 1.48
N GLN A 1047 6.24 26.16 0.21
CA GLN A 1047 5.24 25.86 -0.82
C GLN A 1047 5.48 24.45 -1.38
N CYS A 1048 4.75 23.46 -0.86
CA CYS A 1048 4.39 22.30 -1.66
C CYS A 1048 3.59 22.81 -2.87
N ASN A 1049 4.19 22.86 -4.06
CA ASN A 1049 3.57 23.16 -5.36
C ASN A 1049 2.23 23.94 -5.27
N LEU A 1050 2.30 25.22 -4.94
CA LEU A 1050 1.19 26.17 -5.13
C LEU A 1050 1.66 27.22 -6.13
N SER A 1051 1.69 26.85 -7.41
CA SER A 1051 1.73 27.87 -8.47
C SER A 1051 0.40 28.62 -8.48
N SER A 1052 0.41 29.87 -8.00
CA SER A 1052 -0.66 30.84 -8.24
C SER A 1052 -0.54 31.46 -9.65
N PRO A 1053 -1.64 31.92 -10.26
CA PRO A 1053 -1.65 32.45 -11.62
C PRO A 1053 -1.01 33.84 -11.68
N ASP A 1054 -0.46 34.15 -12.85
CA ASP A 1054 -0.03 35.48 -13.27
C ASP A 1054 -1.17 36.51 -13.07
N ASP A 1055 -0.89 37.58 -12.34
CA ASP A 1055 -1.67 38.82 -12.42
C ASP A 1055 -1.06 39.68 -13.54
N ASP A 1056 -1.61 39.52 -14.75
CA ASP A 1056 -1.68 40.62 -15.70
C ASP A 1056 -2.73 41.62 -15.18
N GLU A 1057 -2.33 42.86 -14.85
CA GLU A 1057 -3.17 44.05 -15.06
C GLU A 1057 -2.34 45.34 -14.95
N GLU A 1058 -2.13 45.96 -16.12
CA GLU A 1058 -2.13 47.41 -16.41
C GLU A 1058 -1.61 48.40 -15.33
N GLU A 1059 -0.34 48.81 -15.42
CA GLU A 1059 0.15 50.11 -15.95
C GLU A 1059 1.68 50.25 -15.81
#